data_AF-A0A1G6UEC4-F1
#
_entry.id   AF-A0A1G6UEC4-F1
#
_cell.length_a   1.000
_cell.length_b   1.000
_cell.length_c   1.000
_cell.angle_alpha   90.00
_cell.angle_beta   90.00
_cell.angle_gamma   90.00
#
_symmetry.space_group_name_H-M   'P 1'
#
loop_
_entity.id
_entity.type
_entity.pdbx_description
1 polymer ?
#
loop_
_entity_poly.entity_id
_entity_poly.type
_entity_poly.pdbx_seq_one_letter_code
_entity_poly.pdbx_strand_id
1 'polypeptide(L)'
;MPALLETLLAVLLCIGVAFLPPWLVVLVWLGALGAFALSFAIERRGRGRAPHFPRALSGLMPLSLAVSLAFWAWPVVGPWLALPLALGMLLLGVLLHARVFRWMLGPRAELAARYPFTSEHALNGPGGHVWSRLPGSGLRFRMVPGAKPRSSQPQGCTWVFEDGHVLEGRDQSLHVSRDGRWLVVRSLRNGGVVALDRQAARRLYWSDGASLWAQIEASERWPKSIEQWRPLADQDEPLQLRFGLWLSAAELLRAAPERIEIPDPQGRPRLAFVAQRASTRVAEALQPLAYALQPRYEVQFDRTVLPFSVAGPDSAVWRADGQALLLVPDDGSGAWLYEDGRPPRRLALRWDVKHGHPALSLGRVRALDARRVGIELKQALPASSYPQPWDASTLEAGQRVGGSLVWVSPQPDGAASVREFEPPGEWLLWLPLDDLADSEGRAEVESLGPGGHVALFQRQAEGCWRCRLDGEVLPFSPLSLLHVWSDDGRHLVLQPAVPEGGVAETCIVVDCASRALLSGRVQGFELRPIAMVGGVLQVRLVLGRVQAPGGALIGGQPEAARGAAFLRARRGQWLRLGCERYAVSVGGDAIQGPLPRSVQVRIPPSPLAAFDLVYPGPMGQWVYLEGARGRYDDAGPRPQDARFGALACTRGGLACAGLSPAMVWSADGRWLLLVHAPDPQLRTWTPWLLDTENEVLHRPRADEAGHAALPGMPFFLGFHGGSARYEWCEHPWWTTGTPRRSGVLVLESLLARYARVELVEAGGLRVPPEQIEACDWRALARRAARASA
;
A
#
# COMPACT_ATOMS: atom_id res chain seq x y z
N MET A 1 5.66 -18.18 25.75
CA MET A 1 5.68 -19.32 26.69
C MET A 1 5.06 -19.05 28.07
N PRO A 2 5.17 -17.89 28.75
CA PRO A 2 4.70 -17.75 30.14
C PRO A 2 3.16 -17.86 30.31
N ALA A 3 2.37 -17.29 29.40
CA ALA A 3 0.90 -17.31 29.51
C ALA A 3 0.28 -18.72 29.42
N LEU A 4 0.91 -19.63 28.66
CA LEU A 4 0.41 -20.99 28.46
C LEU A 4 0.67 -21.84 29.72
N LEU A 5 1.83 -21.64 30.37
CA LEU A 5 2.16 -22.24 31.66
C LEU A 5 1.25 -21.73 32.78
N GLU A 6 0.99 -20.42 32.83
CA GLU A 6 0.05 -19.82 33.79
C GLU A 6 -1.38 -20.35 33.63
N THR A 7 -1.83 -20.52 32.38
CA THR A 7 -3.17 -21.08 32.11
C THR A 7 -3.25 -22.55 32.54
N LEU A 8 -2.21 -23.33 32.25
CA LEU A 8 -2.13 -24.74 32.67
C LEU A 8 -2.16 -24.87 34.20
N LEU A 9 -1.42 -24.01 34.91
CA LEU A 9 -1.40 -23.97 36.37
C LEU A 9 -2.78 -23.59 36.95
N ALA A 10 -3.48 -22.64 36.34
CA ALA A 10 -4.83 -22.26 36.74
C ALA A 10 -5.82 -23.43 36.54
N VAL A 11 -5.71 -24.17 35.44
CA VAL A 11 -6.53 -25.37 35.18
C VAL A 11 -6.26 -26.45 36.24
N LEU A 12 -5.00 -26.75 36.54
CA LEU A 12 -4.63 -27.73 37.56
C LEU A 12 -5.17 -27.35 38.96
N LEU A 13 -5.09 -26.06 39.31
CA LEU A 13 -5.62 -25.55 40.57
C LEU A 13 -7.15 -25.66 40.62
N CYS A 14 -7.84 -25.33 39.53
CA CYS A 14 -9.29 -25.49 39.40
C CYS A 14 -9.74 -26.95 39.59
N ILE A 15 -8.99 -27.91 39.05
CA ILE A 15 -9.29 -29.35 39.22
C ILE A 15 -9.14 -29.74 40.70
N GLY A 16 -8.05 -29.33 41.37
CA GLY A 16 -7.84 -29.62 42.78
C GLY A 16 -8.92 -29.00 43.69
N VAL A 17 -9.32 -27.76 43.41
CA VAL A 17 -10.33 -27.03 44.18
C VAL A 17 -11.74 -27.62 43.99
N ALA A 18 -12.03 -28.27 42.85
CA ALA A 18 -13.34 -28.86 42.58
C ALA A 18 -13.75 -29.99 43.57
N PHE A 19 -12.80 -30.58 44.30
CA PHE A 19 -13.07 -31.61 45.31
C PHE A 19 -13.30 -31.05 46.72
N LEU A 20 -13.05 -29.76 46.93
CA LEU A 20 -13.32 -29.11 48.21
C LEU A 20 -14.82 -28.94 48.46
N PRO A 21 -15.26 -28.79 49.72
CA PRO A 21 -16.60 -28.36 50.04
C PRO A 21 -17.01 -27.07 49.29
N PRO A 22 -18.25 -26.94 48.81
CA PRO A 22 -18.66 -25.82 47.95
C PRO A 22 -18.38 -24.43 48.53
N TRP A 23 -18.51 -24.27 49.85
CA TRP A 23 -18.26 -23.00 50.53
C TRP A 23 -16.78 -22.57 50.48
N LEU A 24 -15.83 -23.51 50.48
CA LEU A 24 -14.41 -23.24 50.28
C LEU A 24 -14.12 -22.82 48.84
N VAL A 25 -14.79 -23.45 47.87
CA VAL A 25 -14.66 -23.08 46.46
C VAL A 25 -15.17 -21.65 46.21
N VAL A 26 -16.27 -21.26 46.85
CA VAL A 26 -16.79 -19.87 46.79
C VAL A 26 -15.76 -18.87 47.34
N LEU A 27 -15.11 -19.18 48.47
CA LEU A 27 -14.07 -18.31 49.05
C LEU A 27 -12.87 -18.14 48.10
N VAL A 28 -12.39 -19.24 47.51
CA VAL A 28 -11.30 -19.20 46.52
C VAL A 28 -11.71 -18.40 45.28
N TRP A 29 -12.95 -18.58 44.81
CA TRP A 29 -13.48 -17.86 43.66
C TRP A 29 -13.57 -16.35 43.91
N LEU A 30 -14.08 -15.92 45.07
CA LEU A 30 -14.13 -14.50 45.46
C LEU A 30 -12.72 -13.90 45.59
N GLY A 31 -11.77 -14.63 46.15
CA GLY A 31 -10.37 -14.21 46.22
C GLY A 31 -9.74 -14.02 44.82
N ALA A 32 -9.98 -14.96 43.90
CA ALA A 32 -9.51 -14.86 42.52
C ALA A 32 -10.15 -13.69 41.76
N LEU A 33 -11.46 -13.46 41.98
CA LEU A 33 -12.19 -12.33 41.40
C LEU A 33 -11.64 -10.98 41.90
N GLY A 34 -11.34 -10.89 43.20
CA GLY A 34 -10.72 -9.71 43.82
C GLY A 34 -9.29 -9.45 43.33
N ALA A 35 -8.46 -10.48 43.24
CA ALA A 35 -7.10 -10.38 42.71
C ALA A 35 -7.07 -9.97 41.22
N PHE A 36 -8.02 -10.47 40.44
CA PHE A 36 -8.23 -10.05 39.06
C PHE A 36 -8.63 -8.56 38.96
N ALA A 37 -9.58 -8.11 39.77
CA ALA A 37 -10.00 -6.71 39.81
C ALA A 37 -8.85 -5.77 40.24
N LEU A 38 -8.04 -6.17 41.23
CA LEU A 38 -6.89 -5.40 41.69
C LEU A 38 -5.77 -5.32 40.63
N SER A 39 -5.45 -6.44 39.99
CA SER A 39 -4.44 -6.49 38.92
C SER A 39 -4.82 -5.60 37.74
N PHE A 40 -6.10 -5.63 37.36
CA PHE A 40 -6.63 -4.77 36.31
C PHE A 40 -6.62 -3.28 36.71
N ALA A 41 -6.88 -2.96 37.98
CA ALA A 41 -6.78 -1.58 38.47
C ALA A 41 -5.34 -1.02 38.44
N ILE A 42 -4.32 -1.88 38.63
CA ILE A 42 -2.90 -1.53 38.53
C ILE A 42 -2.49 -1.31 37.07
N GLU A 43 -2.89 -2.21 36.16
CA GLU A 43 -2.65 -2.07 34.71
C GLU A 43 -3.27 -0.79 34.14
N ARG A 44 -4.50 -0.45 34.58
CA ARG A 44 -5.20 0.78 34.19
C ARG A 44 -4.52 2.07 34.68
N ARG A 45 -3.60 2.00 35.65
CA ARG A 45 -2.74 3.10 36.12
C ARG A 45 -1.39 3.18 35.37
N GLY A 46 -1.20 2.36 34.33
CA GLY A 46 -0.01 2.40 33.46
C GLY A 46 1.25 1.80 34.08
N ARG A 47 1.14 1.05 35.19
CA ARG A 47 2.28 0.50 35.94
C ARG A 47 2.49 -1.00 35.71
N GLY A 48 2.55 -1.42 34.44
CA GLY A 48 2.84 -2.80 34.03
C GLY A 48 1.63 -3.59 33.49
N ARG A 49 1.90 -4.79 32.94
CA ARG A 49 0.89 -5.72 32.40
C ARG A 49 0.29 -6.56 33.53
N ALA A 50 -1.03 -6.79 33.51
CA ALA A 50 -1.66 -7.67 34.50
C ALA A 50 -1.25 -9.14 34.25
N PRO A 51 -0.95 -9.93 35.30
CA PRO A 51 -0.68 -11.36 35.16
C PRO A 51 -1.91 -12.09 34.58
N HIS A 52 -1.68 -13.08 33.70
CA HIS A 52 -2.78 -13.83 33.06
C HIS A 52 -3.44 -14.83 34.03
N PHE A 53 -2.69 -15.28 35.04
CA PHE A 53 -3.11 -16.26 36.02
C PHE A 53 -4.42 -15.91 36.79
N PRO A 54 -4.61 -14.72 37.42
CA PRO A 54 -5.85 -14.41 38.15
C PRO A 54 -7.08 -14.31 37.23
N ARG A 55 -6.86 -13.92 35.97
CA ARG A 55 -7.91 -13.83 34.94
C ARG A 55 -8.38 -15.22 34.51
N ALA A 56 -7.43 -16.11 34.22
CA ALA A 56 -7.74 -17.50 33.89
C ALA A 56 -8.42 -18.22 35.08
N LEU A 57 -7.91 -18.01 36.29
CA LEU A 57 -8.44 -18.63 37.51
C LEU A 57 -9.88 -18.18 37.82
N SER A 58 -10.16 -16.88 37.79
CA SER A 58 -11.51 -16.35 38.08
C SER A 58 -12.57 -16.73 37.03
N GLY A 59 -12.17 -16.97 35.78
CA GLY A 59 -13.05 -17.44 34.72
C GLY A 59 -13.36 -18.94 34.77
N LEU A 60 -12.44 -19.76 35.30
CA LEU A 60 -12.59 -21.22 35.38
C LEU A 60 -13.25 -21.69 36.69
N MET A 61 -13.17 -20.91 37.77
CA MET A 61 -13.72 -21.27 39.09
C MET A 61 -15.24 -21.55 39.14
N PRO A 62 -16.12 -20.93 38.33
CA PRO A 62 -17.53 -21.34 38.24
C PRO A 62 -17.72 -22.81 37.87
N LEU A 63 -16.82 -23.38 37.06
CA LEU A 63 -16.84 -24.78 36.70
C LEU A 63 -16.44 -25.67 37.88
N SER A 64 -15.38 -25.31 38.61
CA SER A 64 -14.97 -26.02 39.83
C SER A 64 -16.05 -25.97 40.91
N LEU A 65 -16.77 -24.86 41.04
CA LEU A 65 -17.87 -24.71 41.98
C LEU A 65 -19.05 -25.60 41.60
N ALA A 66 -19.40 -25.67 40.31
CA ALA A 66 -20.45 -26.55 39.82
C ALA A 66 -20.12 -28.03 40.04
N VAL A 67 -18.88 -28.44 39.78
CA VAL A 67 -18.41 -29.82 40.02
C VAL A 67 -18.42 -30.15 41.51
N SER A 68 -17.94 -29.25 42.37
CA SER A 68 -17.98 -29.40 43.83
C SER A 68 -19.42 -29.53 44.35
N LEU A 69 -20.33 -28.65 43.92
CA LEU A 69 -21.74 -28.72 44.29
C LEU A 69 -22.40 -30.00 43.81
N ALA A 70 -22.14 -30.43 42.57
CA ALA A 70 -22.66 -31.70 42.06
C ALA A 70 -22.16 -32.86 42.93
N PHE A 71 -20.87 -32.93 43.21
CA PHE A 71 -20.25 -34.02 43.98
C PHE A 71 -20.76 -34.08 45.43
N TRP A 72 -20.90 -32.94 46.10
CA TRP A 72 -21.31 -32.87 47.51
C TRP A 72 -22.83 -32.91 47.72
N ALA A 73 -23.62 -32.44 46.77
CA ALA A 73 -25.09 -32.49 46.86
C ALA A 73 -25.65 -33.85 46.40
N TRP A 74 -24.95 -34.57 45.52
CA TRP A 74 -25.41 -35.85 44.99
C TRP A 74 -25.80 -36.89 46.05
N PRO A 75 -25.03 -37.12 47.14
CA PRO A 75 -25.38 -38.10 48.15
C PRO A 75 -26.60 -37.69 49.00
N VAL A 76 -26.93 -36.40 49.04
CA VAL A 76 -27.94 -35.83 49.95
C VAL A 76 -29.28 -35.63 49.26
N VAL A 77 -29.29 -35.06 48.05
CA VAL A 77 -30.51 -34.69 47.32
C VAL A 77 -30.70 -35.49 46.03
N GLY A 78 -29.77 -36.41 45.72
CA GLY A 78 -29.80 -37.23 44.52
C GLY A 78 -29.44 -36.48 43.24
N PRO A 79 -29.21 -37.22 42.14
CA PRO A 79 -28.76 -36.65 40.86
C PRO A 79 -29.73 -35.62 40.28
N TRP A 80 -31.04 -35.84 40.44
CA TRP A 80 -32.09 -35.03 39.84
C TRP A 80 -32.13 -33.59 40.37
N LEU A 81 -31.64 -33.35 41.60
CA LEU A 81 -31.54 -32.01 42.19
C LEU A 81 -30.11 -31.47 42.21
N ALA A 82 -29.11 -32.34 42.35
CA ALA A 82 -27.71 -31.93 42.36
C ALA A 82 -27.25 -31.35 41.01
N LEU A 83 -27.67 -31.94 39.89
CA LEU A 83 -27.27 -31.48 38.55
C LEU A 83 -27.83 -30.10 38.19
N PRO A 84 -29.15 -29.82 38.39
CA PRO A 84 -29.70 -28.48 38.14
C PRO A 84 -29.10 -27.40 39.03
N LEU A 85 -28.82 -27.70 40.30
CA LEU A 85 -28.17 -26.76 41.23
C LEU A 85 -26.75 -26.42 40.78
N ALA A 86 -25.97 -27.42 40.38
CA ALA A 86 -24.64 -27.23 39.81
C ALA A 86 -24.67 -26.38 38.53
N LEU A 87 -25.61 -26.66 37.62
CA LEU A 87 -25.78 -25.88 36.40
C LEU A 87 -26.21 -24.44 36.67
N GLY A 88 -27.13 -24.22 37.62
CA GLY A 88 -27.54 -22.89 38.05
C GLY A 88 -26.38 -22.07 38.61
N MET A 89 -25.51 -22.69 39.42
CA MET A 89 -24.33 -22.04 39.98
C MET A 89 -23.25 -21.76 38.93
N LEU A 90 -23.07 -22.64 37.94
CA LEU A 90 -22.22 -22.37 36.78
C LEU A 90 -22.68 -21.13 36.02
N LEU A 91 -23.98 -21.08 35.68
CA LEU A 91 -24.57 -19.97 34.95
C LEU A 91 -24.48 -18.66 35.73
N LEU A 92 -24.77 -18.70 37.04
CA LEU A 92 -24.63 -17.55 37.92
C LEU A 92 -23.18 -17.05 37.98
N GLY A 93 -22.21 -17.97 38.05
CA GLY A 93 -20.79 -17.64 38.08
C GLY A 93 -20.29 -17.02 36.77
N VAL A 94 -20.74 -17.55 35.63
CA VAL A 94 -20.47 -16.96 34.31
C VAL A 94 -21.10 -15.57 34.18
N LEU A 95 -22.33 -15.38 34.67
CA LEU A 95 -23.02 -14.08 34.69
C LEU A 95 -22.30 -13.04 35.55
N LEU A 96 -21.85 -13.43 36.76
CA LEU A 96 -21.08 -12.57 37.65
C LEU A 96 -19.74 -12.19 37.04
N HIS A 97 -19.01 -13.16 36.48
CA HIS A 97 -17.75 -12.90 35.79
C HIS A 97 -17.96 -11.96 34.60
N ALA A 98 -19.00 -12.18 33.78
CA ALA A 98 -19.34 -11.32 32.66
C ALA A 98 -19.75 -9.90 33.10
N ARG A 99 -20.49 -9.73 34.21
CA ARG A 99 -20.84 -8.42 34.76
C ARG A 99 -19.62 -7.66 35.27
N VAL A 100 -18.74 -8.34 36.01
CA VAL A 100 -17.52 -7.77 36.56
C VAL A 100 -16.53 -7.40 35.44
N PHE A 101 -16.42 -8.25 34.42
CA PHE A 101 -15.66 -7.98 33.21
C PHE A 101 -16.23 -6.78 32.42
N ARG A 102 -17.56 -6.69 32.29
CA ARG A 102 -18.25 -5.56 31.64
C ARG A 102 -18.13 -4.25 32.44
N TRP A 103 -18.20 -4.30 33.76
CA TRP A 103 -17.98 -3.15 34.63
C TRP A 103 -16.54 -2.64 34.56
N MET A 104 -15.56 -3.56 34.50
CA MET A 104 -14.14 -3.21 34.40
C MET A 104 -13.75 -2.65 33.03
N LEU A 105 -14.28 -3.22 31.94
CA LEU A 105 -14.07 -2.73 30.57
C LEU A 105 -14.96 -1.53 30.22
N GLY A 106 -15.99 -1.25 31.02
CA GLY A 106 -16.83 -0.07 30.84
C GLY A 106 -15.99 1.22 30.89
N PRO A 107 -16.19 2.17 29.97
CA PRO A 107 -15.61 3.50 30.10
C PRO A 107 -16.10 4.14 31.41
N ARG A 108 -15.27 4.97 32.06
CA ARG A 108 -15.69 5.74 33.25
C ARG A 108 -17.04 6.40 32.95
N ALA A 109 -18.05 6.26 33.82
CA ALA A 109 -19.30 6.99 33.66
C ALA A 109 -19.06 8.51 33.53
N GLU A 110 -18.00 9.02 34.16
CA GLU A 110 -17.54 10.41 33.98
C GLU A 110 -16.89 10.70 32.62
N LEU A 111 -16.21 9.75 31.96
CA LEU A 111 -15.75 9.93 30.57
C LEU A 111 -16.89 9.73 29.57
N ALA A 112 -17.85 8.83 29.82
CA ALA A 112 -19.04 8.69 28.98
C ALA A 112 -19.97 9.90 29.09
N ALA A 113 -19.99 10.59 30.23
CA ALA A 113 -20.68 11.87 30.40
C ALA A 113 -19.88 13.08 29.85
N ARG A 114 -18.53 13.03 29.87
CA ARG A 114 -17.65 14.08 29.31
C ARG A 114 -17.41 13.94 27.80
N TYR A 115 -17.54 12.73 27.26
CA TYR A 115 -17.40 12.36 25.85
C TYR A 115 -18.53 11.39 25.49
N PRO A 116 -19.74 11.89 25.16
CA PRO A 116 -20.90 11.04 24.88
C PRO A 116 -20.76 10.13 23.65
N PHE A 117 -19.65 10.20 22.90
CA PHE A 117 -19.43 9.46 21.67
C PHE A 117 -18.08 8.74 21.66
N THR A 118 -17.90 7.77 22.56
CA THR A 118 -16.95 6.69 22.31
C THR A 118 -17.51 5.79 21.20
N SER A 119 -16.67 5.50 20.21
CA SER A 119 -16.96 4.89 18.91
C SER A 119 -17.75 3.56 18.90
N GLU A 120 -17.98 2.90 20.03
CA GLU A 120 -18.63 1.58 20.06
C GLU A 120 -20.12 1.59 19.67
N HIS A 121 -20.84 2.71 19.86
CA HIS A 121 -22.25 2.81 19.42
C HIS A 121 -22.38 3.12 17.91
N ALA A 122 -21.35 3.69 17.28
CA ALA A 122 -21.33 3.98 15.85
C ALA A 122 -20.68 2.87 15.01
N LEU A 123 -19.79 2.07 15.60
CA LEU A 123 -19.01 1.03 14.89
C LEU A 123 -19.74 -0.31 14.74
N ASN A 124 -20.72 -0.61 15.60
CA ASN A 124 -21.32 -1.94 15.67
C ASN A 124 -22.72 -2.05 15.02
N GLY A 125 -23.25 -0.95 14.46
CA GLY A 125 -24.44 -0.98 13.62
C GLY A 125 -24.08 -1.30 12.16
N PRO A 126 -24.96 -1.97 11.40
CA PRO A 126 -24.74 -2.17 9.97
C PRO A 126 -24.79 -0.81 9.26
N GLY A 127 -23.60 -0.27 8.98
CA GLY A 127 -23.37 0.97 8.24
C GLY A 127 -23.57 2.25 9.05
N GLY A 128 -22.73 3.26 8.77
CA GLY A 128 -22.77 4.60 9.39
C GLY A 128 -24.01 5.42 9.01
N HIS A 129 -25.20 4.87 9.20
CA HIS A 129 -26.47 5.38 8.69
C HIS A 129 -27.41 5.88 9.80
N VAL A 130 -27.03 5.74 11.06
CA VAL A 130 -27.89 6.13 12.19
C VAL A 130 -27.69 7.61 12.50
N TRP A 131 -28.71 8.41 12.19
CA TRP A 131 -28.80 9.79 12.67
C TRP A 131 -28.84 9.79 14.20
N SER A 132 -27.83 10.42 14.79
CA SER A 132 -27.69 10.64 16.22
C SER A 132 -28.04 12.08 16.56
N ARG A 133 -28.51 12.36 17.78
CA ARG A 133 -28.77 13.73 18.25
C ARG A 133 -27.67 14.21 19.17
N LEU A 134 -27.25 15.45 18.98
CA LEU A 134 -26.33 16.13 19.89
C LEU A 134 -27.04 16.46 21.22
N PRO A 135 -26.45 16.08 22.37
CA PRO A 135 -26.95 16.49 23.68
C PRO A 135 -26.97 18.02 23.81
N GLY A 136 -28.04 18.58 24.37
CA GLY A 136 -28.21 20.04 24.51
C GLY A 136 -28.90 20.68 23.31
N SER A 137 -28.24 20.72 22.15
CA SER A 137 -28.77 21.40 20.95
C SER A 137 -29.89 20.64 20.24
N GLY A 138 -29.99 19.32 20.45
CA GLY A 138 -30.99 18.45 19.81
C GLY A 138 -30.75 18.17 18.33
N LEU A 139 -29.70 18.75 17.75
CA LEU A 139 -29.41 18.67 16.32
C LEU A 139 -29.01 17.24 15.91
N ARG A 140 -29.54 16.79 14.77
CA ARG A 140 -29.16 15.51 14.18
C ARG A 140 -27.87 15.60 13.37
N PHE A 141 -27.02 14.60 13.57
CA PHE A 141 -25.80 14.38 12.80
C PHE A 141 -25.58 12.89 12.54
N ARG A 142 -24.74 12.55 11.58
CA ARG A 142 -24.24 11.19 11.37
C ARG A 142 -22.76 11.21 11.00
N MET A 143 -22.08 10.10 11.26
CA MET A 143 -20.68 9.91 10.94
C MET A 143 -20.56 8.91 9.78
N VAL A 144 -19.90 9.33 8.71
CA VAL A 144 -19.54 8.49 7.57
C VAL A 144 -18.07 8.10 7.73
N PRO A 145 -17.75 6.82 8.00
CA PRO A 145 -16.38 6.38 8.10
C PRO A 145 -15.70 6.49 6.72
N GLY A 146 -14.47 7.02 6.70
CA GLY A 146 -13.62 7.02 5.51
C GLY A 146 -13.12 5.62 5.18
N ALA A 147 -12.64 5.45 3.94
CA ALA A 147 -12.03 4.21 3.49
C ALA A 147 -10.90 3.80 4.47
N LYS A 148 -10.92 2.55 4.95
CA LYS A 148 -9.84 2.02 5.78
C LYS A 148 -8.53 2.10 4.99
N PRO A 149 -7.52 2.87 5.44
CA PRO A 149 -6.21 2.80 4.81
C PRO A 149 -5.63 1.39 4.98
N ARG A 150 -4.93 0.89 3.95
CA ARG A 150 -4.13 -0.34 4.02
C ARG A 150 -2.82 -0.07 4.80
N SER A 151 -2.91 0.30 6.07
CA SER A 151 -1.83 0.33 7.08
C SER A 151 -2.31 1.08 8.33
N SER A 152 -1.51 1.07 9.39
CA SER A 152 -1.73 1.67 10.72
C SER A 152 -1.89 3.21 10.76
N GLN A 153 -2.38 3.83 9.69
CA GLN A 153 -2.73 5.25 9.69
C GLN A 153 -4.07 5.48 10.41
N PRO A 154 -4.25 6.62 11.11
CA PRO A 154 -5.52 6.96 11.74
C PRO A 154 -6.63 7.01 10.69
N GLN A 155 -7.71 6.28 10.94
CA GLN A 155 -8.86 6.23 10.03
C GLN A 155 -9.54 7.62 9.99
N GLY A 156 -9.87 8.09 8.80
CA GLY A 156 -10.66 9.32 8.63
C GLY A 156 -12.14 9.10 8.73
N CYS A 157 -12.87 10.16 9.07
CA CYS A 157 -14.32 10.19 9.02
C CYS A 157 -14.85 11.57 8.61
N THR A 158 -16.07 11.56 8.11
CA THR A 158 -16.81 12.75 7.69
C THR A 158 -18.07 12.84 8.53
N TRP A 159 -18.26 13.95 9.25
CA TRP A 159 -19.49 14.24 9.98
C TRP A 159 -20.42 15.09 9.13
N VAL A 160 -21.69 14.69 9.08
CA VAL A 160 -22.74 15.35 8.31
C VAL A 160 -23.85 15.75 9.26
N PHE A 161 -24.25 17.01 9.21
CA PHE A 161 -25.30 17.59 10.05
C PHE A 161 -26.58 17.81 9.24
N GLU A 162 -27.74 17.76 9.89
CA GLU A 162 -29.04 17.84 9.19
C GLU A 162 -29.31 19.18 8.48
N ASP A 163 -28.57 20.21 8.85
CA ASP A 163 -28.62 21.56 8.26
C ASP A 163 -27.61 21.77 7.12
N GLY A 164 -26.95 20.70 6.68
CA GLY A 164 -26.06 20.70 5.51
C GLY A 164 -24.58 20.97 5.83
N HIS A 165 -24.20 21.20 7.09
CA HIS A 165 -22.77 21.34 7.41
C HIS A 165 -22.07 19.98 7.30
N VAL A 166 -20.85 20.00 6.77
CA VAL A 166 -20.00 18.82 6.63
C VAL A 166 -18.62 19.14 7.20
N LEU A 167 -18.02 18.19 7.90
CA LEU A 167 -16.70 18.35 8.50
C LEU A 167 -15.91 17.06 8.36
N GLU A 168 -14.66 17.12 7.89
CA GLU A 168 -13.77 15.97 7.74
C GLU A 168 -12.62 16.01 8.74
N GLY A 169 -12.33 14.89 9.40
CA GLY A 169 -11.25 14.82 10.37
C GLY A 169 -10.86 13.40 10.76
N ARG A 170 -9.94 13.29 11.72
CA ARG A 170 -9.54 12.01 12.30
C ARG A 170 -10.67 11.40 13.11
N ASP A 171 -10.77 10.07 13.09
CA ASP A 171 -11.67 9.36 13.99
C ASP A 171 -11.48 9.84 15.45
N GLN A 172 -12.60 10.02 16.15
CA GLN A 172 -12.68 10.52 17.54
C GLN A 172 -12.22 11.97 17.77
N SER A 173 -11.98 12.76 16.73
CA SER A 173 -11.55 14.16 16.88
C SER A 173 -12.66 15.21 16.83
N LEU A 174 -13.94 14.84 16.70
CA LEU A 174 -15.02 15.83 16.70
C LEU A 174 -15.35 16.32 18.12
N HIS A 175 -15.23 17.63 18.31
CA HIS A 175 -15.70 18.35 19.48
C HIS A 175 -16.85 19.28 19.08
N VAL A 176 -17.92 19.29 19.87
CA VAL A 176 -19.11 20.12 19.65
C VAL A 176 -19.41 20.97 20.88
N SER A 177 -19.69 22.25 20.69
CA SER A 177 -20.08 23.13 21.80
C SER A 177 -21.43 22.75 22.41
N ARG A 178 -21.66 23.19 23.65
CA ARG A 178 -22.88 22.86 24.41
C ARG A 178 -24.19 23.33 23.75
N ASP A 179 -24.14 24.45 23.04
CA ASP A 179 -25.24 25.01 22.24
C ASP A 179 -25.31 24.45 20.81
N GLY A 180 -24.37 23.57 20.45
CA GLY A 180 -24.24 22.96 19.13
C GLY A 180 -23.74 23.91 18.04
N ARG A 181 -23.48 25.19 18.34
CA ARG A 181 -23.07 26.19 17.35
C ARG A 181 -21.72 25.87 16.71
N TRP A 182 -20.78 25.35 17.49
CA TRP A 182 -19.38 25.19 17.11
C TRP A 182 -19.02 23.73 16.91
N LEU A 183 -18.36 23.44 15.80
CA LEU A 183 -17.81 22.12 15.50
C LEU A 183 -16.31 22.24 15.28
N VAL A 184 -15.52 21.41 15.95
CA VAL A 184 -14.05 21.45 15.85
C VAL A 184 -13.50 20.05 15.63
N VAL A 185 -12.60 19.87 14.68
CA VAL A 185 -11.96 18.60 14.36
C VAL A 185 -10.47 18.73 14.12
N ARG A 186 -9.75 17.62 14.25
CA ARG A 186 -8.37 17.52 13.76
C ARG A 186 -8.39 17.07 12.30
N SER A 187 -7.96 17.96 11.42
CA SER A 187 -7.95 17.72 9.97
C SER A 187 -6.99 16.59 9.60
N LEU A 188 -7.44 15.72 8.70
CA LEU A 188 -6.57 14.73 8.05
C LEU A 188 -5.83 15.30 6.86
N ARG A 189 -6.43 16.25 6.14
CA ARG A 189 -5.86 16.80 4.89
C ARG A 189 -4.66 17.70 5.15
N ASN A 190 -4.75 18.52 6.20
CA ASN A 190 -3.80 19.61 6.43
C ASN A 190 -3.03 19.48 7.76
N GLY A 191 -3.21 18.40 8.52
CA GLY A 191 -2.50 18.15 9.78
C GLY A 191 -2.92 19.00 11.00
N GLY A 192 -3.57 20.16 10.78
CA GLY A 192 -4.02 21.13 11.78
C GLY A 192 -5.46 20.94 12.32
N VAL A 193 -6.00 21.99 12.94
CA VAL A 193 -7.34 22.07 13.55
C VAL A 193 -8.29 22.84 12.63
N VAL A 194 -9.50 22.34 12.44
CA VAL A 194 -10.59 23.01 11.70
C VAL A 194 -11.73 23.29 12.66
N ALA A 195 -12.21 24.53 12.70
CA ALA A 195 -13.39 24.94 13.46
C ALA A 195 -14.44 25.55 12.53
N LEU A 196 -15.72 25.30 12.82
CA LEU A 196 -16.85 25.73 11.99
C LEU A 196 -17.91 26.43 12.85
N ASP A 197 -18.33 27.64 12.46
CA ASP A 197 -19.49 28.37 13.00
C ASP A 197 -20.75 28.00 12.22
N ARG A 198 -21.77 27.45 12.89
CA ARG A 198 -23.05 27.07 12.26
C ARG A 198 -24.11 28.18 12.24
N GLN A 199 -23.91 29.30 12.96
CA GLN A 199 -24.88 30.41 13.02
C GLN A 199 -24.73 31.37 11.83
N ALA A 200 -25.45 32.50 11.84
CA ALA A 200 -25.66 33.41 10.70
C ALA A 200 -24.40 33.81 9.90
N ALA A 201 -23.21 33.76 10.51
CA ALA A 201 -21.95 34.05 9.83
C ALA A 201 -21.43 32.89 8.95
N ARG A 202 -21.78 31.63 9.26
CA ARG A 202 -21.39 30.38 8.56
C ARG A 202 -19.95 30.40 8.07
N ARG A 203 -18.98 30.29 8.97
CA ARG A 203 -17.54 30.44 8.65
C ARG A 203 -16.72 29.22 9.02
N LEU A 204 -15.69 28.95 8.24
CA LEU A 204 -14.66 27.94 8.49
C LEU A 204 -13.38 28.65 8.95
N TYR A 205 -12.78 28.11 10.00
CA TYR A 205 -11.49 28.54 10.53
C TYR A 205 -10.51 27.37 10.49
N TRP A 206 -9.29 27.60 10.03
CA TRP A 206 -8.22 26.59 10.05
C TRP A 206 -6.95 27.14 10.71
N SER A 207 -6.25 26.29 11.45
CA SER A 207 -4.96 26.58 12.08
C SER A 207 -4.05 25.36 12.03
N ASP A 208 -2.76 25.54 11.72
CA ASP A 208 -1.74 24.48 11.68
C ASP A 208 -1.33 23.98 13.10
N GLY A 209 -1.72 24.69 14.15
CA GLY A 209 -1.15 24.56 15.50
C GLY A 209 -1.50 23.28 16.28
N ALA A 210 -0.52 22.40 16.50
CA ALA A 210 -0.57 21.34 17.53
C ALA A 210 -0.78 21.91 18.96
N SER A 211 -0.33 23.14 19.20
CA SER A 211 -0.51 23.90 20.45
C SER A 211 -1.98 24.30 20.68
N LEU A 212 -2.72 24.62 19.62
CA LEU A 212 -4.15 24.96 19.71
C LEU A 212 -4.98 23.73 20.08
N TRP A 213 -4.69 22.59 19.45
CA TRP A 213 -5.34 21.32 19.81
C TRP A 213 -5.07 20.95 21.28
N ALA A 214 -3.83 21.10 21.75
CA ALA A 214 -3.48 20.86 23.14
C ALA A 214 -4.20 21.82 24.10
N GLN A 215 -4.44 23.08 23.71
CA GLN A 215 -5.24 24.02 24.51
C GLN A 215 -6.72 23.62 24.56
N ILE A 216 -7.30 23.15 23.45
CA ILE A 216 -8.67 22.64 23.40
C ILE A 216 -8.81 21.40 24.29
N GLU A 217 -7.85 20.47 24.24
CA GLU A 217 -7.80 19.28 25.10
C GLU A 217 -7.57 19.62 26.58
N ALA A 218 -6.76 20.64 26.88
CA ALA A 218 -6.42 21.05 28.25
C ALA A 218 -7.46 21.97 28.91
N SER A 219 -8.24 22.72 28.12
CA SER A 219 -9.24 23.65 28.65
C SER A 219 -10.52 22.91 29.06
N GLU A 220 -10.81 22.85 30.36
CA GLU A 220 -12.16 22.44 30.85
C GLU A 220 -13.26 23.44 30.46
N ARG A 221 -12.88 24.64 29.97
CA ARG A 221 -13.78 25.71 29.57
C ARG A 221 -13.53 26.08 28.11
N TRP A 222 -14.48 25.70 27.27
CA TRP A 222 -14.65 26.19 25.91
C TRP A 222 -14.49 27.73 25.86
N PRO A 223 -13.83 28.27 24.83
CA PRO A 223 -13.95 29.70 24.52
C PRO A 223 -15.43 30.03 24.36
N LYS A 224 -15.91 30.99 25.16
CA LYS A 224 -17.33 31.38 25.16
C LYS A 224 -17.73 32.19 23.92
N SER A 225 -16.76 32.66 23.13
CA SER A 225 -16.98 33.44 21.91
C SER A 225 -15.90 33.21 20.84
N ILE A 226 -16.29 33.45 19.58
CA ILE A 226 -15.47 33.39 18.36
C ILE A 226 -14.29 34.36 18.33
N GLU A 227 -14.38 35.48 19.06
CA GLU A 227 -13.35 36.52 19.10
C GLU A 227 -12.03 36.01 19.69
N GLN A 228 -12.07 34.92 20.44
CA GLN A 228 -10.90 34.25 21.00
C GLN A 228 -10.23 33.28 20.00
N TRP A 229 -10.95 32.83 18.97
CA TRP A 229 -10.45 31.91 17.94
C TRP A 229 -9.92 32.63 16.70
N ARG A 230 -10.59 33.70 16.29
CA ARG A 230 -10.25 34.47 15.08
C ARG A 230 -8.78 34.93 15.02
N PRO A 231 -8.12 35.35 16.13
CA PRO A 231 -6.71 35.71 16.11
C PRO A 231 -5.75 34.52 15.97
N LEU A 232 -6.22 33.30 16.23
CA LEU A 232 -5.44 32.06 16.23
C LEU A 232 -5.60 31.26 14.93
N ALA A 233 -6.51 31.69 14.05
CA ALA A 233 -6.78 31.04 12.79
C ALA A 233 -5.84 31.58 11.70
N ASP A 234 -5.17 30.67 11.00
CA ASP A 234 -4.38 30.99 9.81
C ASP A 234 -5.29 31.29 8.62
N GLN A 235 -6.52 30.75 8.62
CA GLN A 235 -7.54 30.98 7.61
C GLN A 235 -8.91 31.22 8.25
N ASP A 236 -9.67 32.17 7.70
CA ASP A 236 -11.02 32.56 8.13
C ASP A 236 -11.87 32.85 6.88
N GLU A 237 -12.72 31.90 6.46
CA GLU A 237 -13.51 32.00 5.23
C GLU A 237 -15.02 31.76 5.44
N PRO A 238 -15.90 32.43 4.67
CA PRO A 238 -17.33 32.15 4.68
C PRO A 238 -17.66 30.88 3.88
N LEU A 239 -18.58 30.07 4.41
CA LEU A 239 -19.14 28.90 3.76
C LEU A 239 -20.28 29.32 2.82
N GLN A 240 -20.36 28.65 1.66
CA GLN A 240 -21.40 28.88 0.67
C GLN A 240 -22.30 27.65 0.51
N LEU A 241 -23.61 27.89 0.33
CA LEU A 241 -24.58 26.81 0.16
C LEU A 241 -24.59 26.32 -1.28
N ARG A 242 -24.36 25.02 -1.49
CA ARG A 242 -24.51 24.37 -2.80
C ARG A 242 -24.98 22.94 -2.62
N PHE A 243 -25.94 22.51 -3.45
CA PHE A 243 -26.60 21.20 -3.28
C PHE A 243 -27.12 20.94 -1.85
N GLY A 244 -27.51 21.98 -1.11
CA GLY A 244 -27.94 21.84 0.28
C GLY A 244 -26.82 21.55 1.29
N LEU A 245 -25.54 21.69 0.90
CA LEU A 245 -24.38 21.59 1.78
C LEU A 245 -23.64 22.93 1.91
N TRP A 246 -23.11 23.20 3.09
CA TRP A 246 -22.25 24.36 3.36
C TRP A 246 -20.79 23.99 3.05
N LEU A 247 -20.24 24.59 2.00
CA LEU A 247 -18.92 24.27 1.45
C LEU A 247 -17.95 25.45 1.62
N SER A 248 -16.69 25.14 1.91
CA SER A 248 -15.55 26.08 1.82
C SER A 248 -15.32 26.59 0.40
N ALA A 249 -14.53 27.65 0.22
CA ALA A 249 -14.16 28.11 -1.12
C ALA A 249 -13.41 27.02 -1.90
N ALA A 250 -12.52 26.28 -1.22
CA ALA A 250 -11.77 25.17 -1.81
C ALA A 250 -12.67 23.98 -2.21
N GLU A 251 -13.75 23.71 -1.48
CA GLU A 251 -14.75 22.70 -1.87
C GLU A 251 -15.65 23.20 -2.99
N LEU A 252 -16.04 24.48 -2.98
CA LEU A 252 -16.87 25.06 -4.03
C LEU A 252 -16.18 25.05 -5.39
N LEU A 253 -14.86 25.31 -5.42
CA LEU A 253 -14.03 25.19 -6.62
C LEU A 253 -14.02 23.77 -7.20
N ARG A 254 -14.24 22.75 -6.36
CA ARG A 254 -14.28 21.34 -6.75
C ARG A 254 -15.70 20.81 -6.95
N ALA A 255 -16.71 21.54 -6.47
CA ALA A 255 -18.11 21.13 -6.58
C ALA A 255 -18.58 21.21 -8.02
N ALA A 256 -19.26 20.15 -8.48
CA ALA A 256 -19.71 20.08 -9.86
C ALA A 256 -20.80 21.13 -10.14
N PRO A 257 -20.87 21.70 -11.35
CA PRO A 257 -21.92 22.65 -11.75
C PRO A 257 -23.33 22.07 -11.61
N GLU A 258 -24.31 22.90 -11.21
CA GLU A 258 -25.71 22.45 -11.11
C GLU A 258 -26.35 22.20 -12.48
N ARG A 259 -25.86 22.90 -13.50
CA ARG A 259 -26.27 22.75 -14.89
C ARG A 259 -25.04 22.89 -15.78
N ILE A 260 -24.91 21.98 -16.74
CA ILE A 260 -23.88 22.02 -17.78
C ILE A 260 -24.61 22.03 -19.11
N GLU A 261 -24.35 23.03 -19.94
CA GLU A 261 -24.85 23.06 -21.31
C GLU A 261 -23.67 22.78 -22.23
N ILE A 262 -23.82 21.75 -23.06
CA ILE A 262 -22.81 21.39 -24.06
C ILE A 262 -23.44 21.60 -25.43
N PRO A 263 -22.92 22.54 -26.23
CA PRO A 263 -23.36 22.67 -27.59
C PRO A 263 -22.97 21.44 -28.42
N ASP A 264 -23.69 21.18 -29.52
CA ASP A 264 -23.19 20.29 -30.55
C ASP A 264 -21.87 20.84 -31.16
N PRO A 265 -21.15 20.04 -31.97
CA PRO A 265 -19.95 20.51 -32.67
C PRO A 265 -20.17 21.71 -33.62
N GLN A 266 -21.42 22.07 -33.93
CA GLN A 266 -21.76 23.28 -34.70
C GLN A 266 -22.14 24.48 -33.82
N GLY A 267 -22.06 24.36 -32.49
CA GLY A 267 -22.37 25.43 -31.56
C GLY A 267 -23.83 25.52 -31.12
N ARG A 268 -24.72 24.60 -31.53
CA ARG A 268 -26.14 24.64 -31.17
C ARG A 268 -26.37 24.03 -29.78
N PRO A 269 -27.09 24.70 -28.86
CA PRO A 269 -27.35 24.18 -27.51
C PRO A 269 -28.41 23.08 -27.55
N ARG A 270 -27.98 21.85 -27.85
CA ARG A 270 -28.84 20.66 -27.93
C ARG A 270 -28.83 19.80 -26.67
N LEU A 271 -27.74 19.85 -25.90
CA LEU A 271 -27.52 18.96 -24.76
C LEU A 271 -27.34 19.76 -23.47
N ALA A 272 -28.10 19.41 -22.44
CA ALA A 272 -27.94 19.95 -21.10
C ALA A 272 -27.95 18.83 -20.07
N PHE A 273 -27.07 18.94 -19.08
CA PHE A 273 -27.00 18.09 -17.91
C PHE A 273 -27.48 18.90 -16.73
N VAL A 274 -28.54 18.46 -16.08
CA VAL A 274 -29.10 19.12 -14.90
C VAL A 274 -28.87 18.21 -13.71
N ALA A 275 -28.10 18.67 -12.72
CA ALA A 275 -27.81 17.89 -11.53
C ALA A 275 -29.15 17.52 -10.87
N GLN A 276 -29.35 16.22 -10.64
CA GLN A 276 -30.60 15.70 -10.09
C GLN A 276 -30.84 16.26 -8.70
N ARG A 277 -31.75 17.22 -8.56
CA ARG A 277 -32.13 17.78 -7.25
C ARG A 277 -33.02 16.82 -6.44
N ALA A 278 -33.32 15.63 -6.97
CA ALA A 278 -34.15 14.61 -6.35
C ALA A 278 -33.42 13.89 -5.19
N SER A 279 -33.15 14.62 -4.12
CA SER A 279 -33.82 14.32 -2.85
C SER A 279 -33.71 15.55 -1.97
N THR A 280 -34.78 15.83 -1.27
CA THR A 280 -34.90 16.85 -0.23
C THR A 280 -33.90 16.71 0.93
N ARG A 281 -32.88 15.82 0.88
CA ARG A 281 -31.71 15.85 1.77
C ARG A 281 -30.48 15.26 1.07
N VAL A 282 -29.66 16.05 0.38
CA VAL A 282 -28.26 15.65 0.06
C VAL A 282 -27.51 15.24 1.33
N ALA A 283 -27.87 15.83 2.47
CA ALA A 283 -27.45 15.41 3.80
C ALA A 283 -27.83 13.96 4.18
N GLU A 284 -28.73 13.28 3.46
CA GLU A 284 -29.10 11.86 3.61
C GLU A 284 -28.33 10.92 2.67
N ALA A 285 -27.74 11.41 1.57
CA ALA A 285 -26.97 10.60 0.63
C ALA A 285 -25.79 9.91 1.33
N LEU A 286 -25.47 8.63 1.04
CA LEU A 286 -24.43 7.89 1.79
C LEU A 286 -23.10 8.64 1.97
N GLN A 287 -22.72 9.47 1.00
CA GLN A 287 -21.57 10.38 1.07
C GLN A 287 -21.97 11.76 0.49
N PRO A 288 -22.46 12.69 1.32
CA PRO A 288 -22.99 13.98 0.85
C PRO A 288 -21.94 14.84 0.16
N LEU A 289 -20.73 14.92 0.71
CA LEU A 289 -19.65 15.68 0.09
C LEU A 289 -19.25 15.06 -1.25
N ALA A 290 -19.16 13.73 -1.35
CA ALA A 290 -18.90 13.05 -2.62
C ALA A 290 -19.99 13.35 -3.65
N TYR A 291 -21.26 13.41 -3.23
CA TYR A 291 -22.36 13.82 -4.11
C TYR A 291 -22.21 15.27 -4.60
N ALA A 292 -21.84 16.23 -3.76
CA ALA A 292 -21.61 17.60 -4.21
C ALA A 292 -20.42 17.74 -5.17
N LEU A 293 -19.42 16.88 -5.02
CA LEU A 293 -18.27 16.79 -5.92
C LEU A 293 -18.59 16.04 -7.23
N GLN A 294 -19.49 15.06 -7.18
CA GLN A 294 -19.85 14.17 -8.30
C GLN A 294 -21.37 13.84 -8.27
N PRO A 295 -22.26 14.79 -8.59
CA PRO A 295 -23.68 14.54 -8.61
C PRO A 295 -24.08 13.74 -9.85
N ARG A 296 -25.23 13.07 -9.78
CA ARG A 296 -25.86 12.49 -10.97
C ARG A 296 -26.61 13.57 -11.73
N TYR A 297 -26.57 13.51 -13.06
CA TYR A 297 -27.22 14.46 -13.94
C TYR A 297 -28.38 13.82 -14.71
N GLU A 298 -29.52 14.50 -14.71
CA GLU A 298 -30.56 14.33 -15.73
C GLU A 298 -30.07 14.88 -17.06
N VAL A 299 -30.29 14.13 -18.13
CA VAL A 299 -29.91 14.53 -19.47
C VAL A 299 -31.11 15.11 -20.21
N GLN A 300 -30.97 16.33 -20.70
CA GLN A 300 -31.91 17.00 -21.58
C GLN A 300 -31.31 17.07 -22.98
N PHE A 301 -31.94 16.41 -23.94
CA PHE A 301 -31.53 16.42 -25.35
C PHE A 301 -32.65 17.03 -26.21
N ASP A 302 -32.36 18.09 -26.97
CA ASP A 302 -33.33 18.88 -27.72
C ASP A 302 -34.57 19.25 -26.88
N ARG A 303 -34.33 19.69 -25.63
CA ARG A 303 -35.34 20.04 -24.61
C ARG A 303 -36.18 18.88 -24.07
N THR A 304 -35.94 17.64 -24.51
CA THR A 304 -36.59 16.44 -24.00
C THR A 304 -35.76 15.82 -22.89
N VAL A 305 -36.38 15.56 -21.73
CA VAL A 305 -35.73 14.86 -20.62
C VAL A 305 -35.64 13.37 -20.95
N LEU A 306 -34.44 12.81 -20.92
CA LEU A 306 -34.20 11.39 -21.17
C LEU A 306 -34.50 10.56 -19.91
N PRO A 307 -34.94 9.29 -20.05
CA PRO A 307 -35.42 8.47 -18.94
C PRO A 307 -34.30 7.84 -18.09
N PHE A 308 -33.08 8.41 -18.12
CA PHE A 308 -31.91 7.92 -17.41
C PHE A 308 -31.03 9.07 -16.92
N SER A 309 -30.07 8.75 -16.06
CA SER A 309 -29.10 9.70 -15.51
C SER A 309 -27.66 9.28 -15.83
N VAL A 310 -26.75 10.26 -15.82
CA VAL A 310 -25.31 10.07 -16.10
C VAL A 310 -24.46 10.70 -15.00
N ALA A 311 -23.21 10.27 -14.89
CA ALA A 311 -22.24 10.80 -13.92
C ALA A 311 -21.82 12.24 -14.25
N GLY A 312 -21.94 12.64 -15.51
CA GLY A 312 -21.55 13.97 -15.95
C GLY A 312 -21.41 14.09 -17.47
N PRO A 313 -20.80 15.19 -17.93
CA PRO A 313 -20.66 15.51 -19.35
C PRO A 313 -19.77 14.51 -20.09
N ASP A 314 -18.83 13.88 -19.38
CA ASP A 314 -17.92 12.85 -19.91
C ASP A 314 -18.63 11.56 -20.36
N SER A 315 -19.91 11.40 -20.05
CA SER A 315 -20.75 10.30 -20.50
C SER A 315 -21.36 10.54 -21.90
N ALA A 316 -21.10 11.70 -22.50
CA ALA A 316 -21.62 12.09 -23.81
C ALA A 316 -20.51 12.26 -24.83
N VAL A 317 -20.69 11.64 -26.00
CA VAL A 317 -19.74 11.71 -27.10
C VAL A 317 -20.48 12.09 -28.38
N TRP A 318 -20.20 13.30 -28.86
CA TRP A 318 -20.68 13.75 -30.16
C TRP A 318 -19.85 13.16 -31.29
N ARG A 319 -20.51 12.80 -32.39
CA ARG A 319 -19.84 12.61 -33.67
C ARG A 319 -19.37 13.98 -34.18
N ALA A 320 -18.22 14.03 -34.83
CA ALA A 320 -17.60 15.30 -35.26
C ALA A 320 -18.51 16.17 -36.18
N ASP A 321 -19.42 15.54 -36.92
CA ASP A 321 -20.40 16.21 -37.78
C ASP A 321 -21.65 16.71 -37.03
N GLY A 322 -21.76 16.47 -35.72
CA GLY A 322 -22.90 16.86 -34.87
C GLY A 322 -24.24 16.21 -35.18
N GLN A 323 -24.26 15.23 -36.09
CA GLN A 323 -25.48 14.53 -36.51
C GLN A 323 -25.78 13.29 -35.65
N ALA A 324 -24.85 12.90 -34.78
CA ALA A 324 -25.05 11.79 -33.87
C ALA A 324 -24.44 12.07 -32.49
N LEU A 325 -25.13 11.59 -31.45
CA LEU A 325 -24.73 11.68 -30.06
C LEU A 325 -24.83 10.28 -29.43
N LEU A 326 -23.75 9.86 -28.79
CA LEU A 326 -23.75 8.68 -27.95
C LEU A 326 -23.79 9.10 -26.47
N LEU A 327 -24.71 8.51 -25.71
CA LEU A 327 -24.84 8.71 -24.26
C LEU A 327 -24.62 7.38 -23.53
N VAL A 328 -23.85 7.40 -22.45
CA VAL A 328 -23.56 6.23 -21.62
C VAL A 328 -24.15 6.44 -20.22
N PRO A 329 -25.31 5.82 -19.91
CA PRO A 329 -25.94 5.89 -18.59
C PRO A 329 -25.11 5.23 -17.49
N ASP A 330 -25.26 5.73 -16.26
CA ASP A 330 -24.60 5.18 -15.06
C ASP A 330 -25.28 3.92 -14.51
N ASP A 331 -26.52 3.67 -14.91
CA ASP A 331 -27.35 2.57 -14.41
C ASP A 331 -26.99 1.20 -15.01
N GLY A 332 -25.93 1.14 -15.82
CA GLY A 332 -25.49 -0.07 -16.51
C GLY A 332 -26.44 -0.52 -17.62
N SER A 333 -27.40 0.32 -18.03
CA SER A 333 -28.27 0.04 -19.16
C SER A 333 -27.53 0.07 -20.51
N GLY A 334 -26.23 0.34 -20.56
CA GLY A 334 -25.45 0.33 -21.81
C GLY A 334 -25.70 1.59 -22.65
N ALA A 335 -24.93 1.76 -23.72
CA ALA A 335 -24.88 3.04 -24.43
C ALA A 335 -26.11 3.26 -25.33
N TRP A 336 -26.51 4.52 -25.51
CA TRP A 336 -27.62 4.95 -26.34
C TRP A 336 -27.11 5.85 -27.47
N LEU A 337 -27.40 5.49 -28.71
CA LEU A 337 -27.07 6.28 -29.89
C LEU A 337 -28.32 7.03 -30.38
N TYR A 338 -28.18 8.34 -30.48
CA TYR A 338 -29.14 9.26 -31.08
C TYR A 338 -28.54 9.73 -32.41
N GLU A 339 -29.28 9.57 -33.50
CA GLU A 339 -28.90 10.07 -34.82
C GLU A 339 -30.04 10.92 -35.37
N ASP A 340 -29.71 12.05 -36.00
CA ASP A 340 -30.71 12.92 -36.60
C ASP A 340 -31.54 12.14 -37.65
N GLY A 341 -32.87 12.21 -37.51
CA GLY A 341 -33.81 11.51 -38.40
C GLY A 341 -33.99 10.02 -38.12
N ARG A 342 -33.42 9.46 -37.04
CA ARG A 342 -33.60 8.06 -36.65
C ARG A 342 -34.10 7.92 -35.20
N PRO A 343 -34.86 6.86 -34.87
CA PRO A 343 -35.23 6.60 -33.49
C PRO A 343 -33.96 6.26 -32.66
N PRO A 344 -33.92 6.65 -31.37
CA PRO A 344 -32.82 6.29 -30.49
C PRO A 344 -32.65 4.77 -30.41
N ARG A 345 -31.40 4.30 -30.51
CA ARG A 345 -31.09 2.87 -30.44
C ARG A 345 -30.10 2.58 -29.30
N ARG A 346 -30.31 1.46 -28.63
CA ARG A 346 -29.43 0.95 -27.58
C ARG A 346 -28.29 0.13 -28.20
N LEU A 347 -27.06 0.40 -27.80
CA LEU A 347 -25.87 -0.35 -28.18
C LEU A 347 -25.44 -1.25 -27.01
N ALA A 348 -25.41 -2.55 -27.26
CA ALA A 348 -24.80 -3.52 -26.36
C ALA A 348 -23.28 -3.52 -26.58
N LEU A 349 -22.57 -2.58 -25.95
CA LEU A 349 -21.11 -2.59 -25.92
C LEU A 349 -20.66 -3.80 -25.11
N ARG A 350 -20.32 -4.90 -25.78
CA ARG A 350 -19.80 -6.11 -25.17
C ARG A 350 -18.35 -6.29 -25.57
N TRP A 351 -17.53 -6.53 -24.56
CA TRP A 351 -16.15 -6.94 -24.71
C TRP A 351 -15.90 -7.98 -23.63
N ASP A 352 -15.95 -9.26 -23.99
CA ASP A 352 -15.63 -10.34 -23.06
C ASP A 352 -14.10 -10.51 -23.09
N VAL A 353 -13.42 -10.17 -22.00
CA VAL A 353 -11.95 -10.32 -21.83
C VAL A 353 -11.56 -11.80 -21.67
N LYS A 354 -12.34 -12.73 -22.24
CA LYS A 354 -12.06 -14.15 -22.13
C LYS A 354 -10.89 -14.53 -23.03
N HIS A 355 -9.90 -15.11 -22.37
CA HIS A 355 -8.69 -15.78 -22.89
C HIS A 355 -7.54 -14.86 -23.33
N GLY A 356 -6.50 -14.85 -22.49
CA GLY A 356 -5.12 -14.52 -22.90
C GLY A 356 -4.55 -13.21 -22.39
N HIS A 357 -5.38 -12.24 -21.98
CA HIS A 357 -4.88 -10.97 -21.42
C HIS A 357 -5.73 -10.48 -20.24
N PRO A 358 -5.45 -10.92 -18.99
CA PRO A 358 -6.10 -10.41 -17.76
C PRO A 358 -5.80 -8.93 -17.46
N ALA A 359 -5.25 -8.20 -18.43
CA ALA A 359 -4.60 -6.91 -18.26
C ALA A 359 -5.21 -5.80 -19.13
N LEU A 360 -6.44 -5.95 -19.63
CA LEU A 360 -7.13 -4.88 -20.34
C LEU A 360 -8.49 -4.64 -19.67
N SER A 361 -8.77 -3.37 -19.35
CA SER A 361 -10.06 -2.94 -18.85
C SER A 361 -10.61 -1.83 -19.73
N LEU A 362 -11.91 -1.85 -19.97
CA LEU A 362 -12.59 -0.77 -20.66
C LEU A 362 -12.68 0.46 -19.75
N GLY A 363 -12.34 1.61 -20.31
CA GLY A 363 -12.63 2.92 -19.76
C GLY A 363 -13.94 3.47 -20.31
N ARG A 364 -13.99 4.80 -20.43
CA ARG A 364 -15.16 5.50 -20.97
C ARG A 364 -15.16 5.51 -22.49
N VAL A 365 -16.34 5.74 -23.07
CA VAL A 365 -16.41 6.03 -24.51
C VAL A 365 -15.81 7.41 -24.76
N ARG A 366 -14.97 7.51 -25.79
CA ARG A 366 -14.19 8.72 -26.11
C ARG A 366 -14.49 9.29 -27.48
N ALA A 367 -14.79 8.42 -28.43
CA ALA A 367 -14.96 8.81 -29.82
C ALA A 367 -16.16 8.12 -30.46
N LEU A 368 -16.76 8.81 -31.42
CA LEU A 368 -17.85 8.31 -32.24
C LEU A 368 -17.58 8.76 -33.68
N ASP A 369 -17.49 7.82 -34.60
CA ASP A 369 -17.46 8.09 -36.03
C ASP A 369 -18.74 7.54 -36.71
N ALA A 370 -18.82 7.62 -38.03
CA ALA A 370 -20.01 7.19 -38.77
C ALA A 370 -20.28 5.68 -38.69
N ARG A 371 -19.28 4.85 -38.36
CA ARG A 371 -19.32 3.38 -38.42
C ARG A 371 -18.85 2.70 -37.15
N ARG A 372 -18.18 3.40 -36.24
CA ARG A 372 -17.48 2.83 -35.10
C ARG A 372 -17.63 3.71 -33.86
N VAL A 373 -17.51 3.07 -32.72
CA VAL A 373 -17.41 3.69 -31.40
C VAL A 373 -16.04 3.39 -30.81
N GLY A 374 -15.36 4.43 -30.32
CA GLY A 374 -14.04 4.35 -29.72
C GLY A 374 -14.14 4.37 -28.19
N ILE A 375 -13.77 3.26 -27.56
CA ILE A 375 -13.79 3.08 -26.10
C ILE A 375 -12.36 3.14 -25.59
N GLU A 376 -12.10 3.94 -24.56
CA GLU A 376 -10.78 3.97 -23.91
C GLU A 376 -10.39 2.57 -23.42
N LEU A 377 -9.16 2.15 -23.72
CA LEU A 377 -8.57 0.94 -23.17
C LEU A 377 -7.54 1.32 -22.13
N LYS A 378 -7.67 0.74 -20.94
CA LYS A 378 -6.67 0.84 -19.87
C LYS A 378 -5.98 -0.48 -19.74
N GLN A 379 -4.65 -0.48 -19.84
CA GLN A 379 -3.86 -1.67 -19.62
C GLN A 379 -3.37 -1.78 -18.19
N ALA A 380 -3.43 -3.00 -17.68
CA ALA A 380 -2.82 -3.39 -16.45
C ALA A 380 -1.34 -3.67 -16.72
N LEU A 381 -0.50 -2.70 -16.40
CA LEU A 381 0.94 -2.88 -16.50
C LEU A 381 1.44 -3.63 -15.26
N PRO A 382 2.50 -4.46 -15.41
CA PRO A 382 3.07 -5.15 -14.26
C PRO A 382 3.65 -4.10 -13.28
N ALA A 383 3.49 -4.32 -11.97
CA ALA A 383 4.20 -3.48 -11.01
C ALA A 383 5.72 -3.58 -11.23
N SER A 384 6.38 -2.43 -11.12
CA SER A 384 7.83 -2.38 -11.06
C SER A 384 8.31 -2.62 -9.64
N SER A 385 9.06 -3.71 -9.43
CA SER A 385 9.81 -3.97 -8.21
C SER A 385 11.31 -3.66 -8.36
N TYR A 386 11.71 -3.03 -9.47
CA TYR A 386 13.12 -2.84 -9.80
C TYR A 386 13.84 -2.05 -8.68
N PRO A 387 15.04 -2.46 -8.25
CA PRO A 387 15.87 -3.56 -8.79
C PRO A 387 15.65 -4.93 -8.10
N GLN A 388 14.78 -5.01 -7.09
CA GLN A 388 14.65 -6.19 -6.24
C GLN A 388 13.63 -7.22 -6.77
N PRO A 389 13.89 -8.52 -6.60
CA PRO A 389 12.87 -9.53 -6.82
C PRO A 389 11.89 -9.57 -5.64
N TRP A 390 10.69 -10.09 -5.89
CA TRP A 390 9.67 -10.29 -4.88
C TRP A 390 8.89 -11.58 -5.15
N ASP A 391 8.24 -12.12 -4.12
CA ASP A 391 7.54 -13.40 -4.20
C ASP A 391 6.01 -13.23 -4.21
N ALA A 392 5.35 -13.92 -5.15
CA ALA A 392 3.94 -13.78 -5.45
C ALA A 392 3.24 -15.14 -5.56
N SER A 393 2.01 -15.27 -5.06
CA SER A 393 1.25 -16.53 -5.16
C SER A 393 0.70 -16.76 -6.58
N THR A 394 0.47 -15.68 -7.33
CA THR A 394 -0.01 -15.66 -8.72
C THR A 394 0.68 -14.56 -9.52
N LEU A 395 0.59 -14.60 -10.85
CA LEU A 395 1.06 -13.53 -11.73
C LEU A 395 0.23 -12.24 -11.66
N GLU A 396 -1.04 -12.36 -11.26
CA GLU A 396 -2.00 -11.27 -11.15
C GLU A 396 -1.80 -10.48 -9.85
N ALA A 397 -1.22 -11.12 -8.83
CA ALA A 397 -0.71 -10.41 -7.67
C ALA A 397 0.31 -9.37 -8.17
N GLY A 398 0.10 -8.10 -7.80
CA GLY A 398 0.97 -6.99 -8.23
C GLY A 398 0.70 -6.43 -9.63
N GLN A 399 -0.36 -6.83 -10.34
CA GLN A 399 -0.83 -6.06 -11.50
C GLN A 399 -1.55 -4.80 -11.03
N ARG A 400 -1.28 -3.66 -11.69
CA ARG A 400 -1.99 -2.39 -11.43
C ARG A 400 -2.79 -2.02 -12.67
N VAL A 401 -4.11 -1.90 -12.52
CA VAL A 401 -5.02 -1.43 -13.58
C VAL A 401 -5.10 0.10 -13.51
N GLY A 402 -4.47 0.79 -14.46
CA GLY A 402 -4.39 2.25 -14.48
C GLY A 402 -3.58 2.87 -13.33
N GLY A 403 -3.29 4.17 -13.44
CA GLY A 403 -2.52 4.94 -12.48
C GLY A 403 -1.01 5.05 -12.80
N SER A 404 -0.29 5.82 -11.99
CA SER A 404 1.15 6.03 -12.16
C SER A 404 1.94 4.74 -11.90
N LEU A 405 2.85 4.42 -12.83
CA LEU A 405 3.95 3.50 -12.61
C LEU A 405 5.03 4.19 -11.78
N VAL A 406 5.96 3.39 -11.27
CA VAL A 406 7.14 3.91 -10.59
C VAL A 406 8.39 3.61 -11.39
N TRP A 407 9.18 4.64 -11.64
CA TRP A 407 10.53 4.54 -12.16
C TRP A 407 11.54 4.74 -11.03
N VAL A 408 12.35 3.72 -10.77
CA VAL A 408 13.38 3.75 -9.72
C VAL A 408 14.73 4.09 -10.32
N SER A 409 15.44 5.05 -9.74
CA SER A 409 16.80 5.44 -10.13
C SER A 409 17.73 5.46 -8.91
N PRO A 410 19.01 5.10 -9.06
CA PRO A 410 19.96 5.11 -7.96
C PRO A 410 20.35 6.56 -7.59
N GLN A 411 20.48 6.83 -6.30
CA GLN A 411 21.12 8.02 -5.75
C GLN A 411 22.63 7.76 -5.52
N PRO A 412 23.45 8.81 -5.27
CA PRO A 412 24.90 8.66 -5.09
C PRO A 412 25.35 7.73 -3.96
N ASP A 413 24.48 7.51 -2.95
CA ASP A 413 24.65 6.60 -1.81
C ASP A 413 23.98 5.22 -2.04
N GLY A 414 23.47 4.96 -3.23
CA GLY A 414 22.75 3.73 -3.59
C GLY A 414 21.28 3.70 -3.16
N ALA A 415 20.77 4.74 -2.48
CA ALA A 415 19.35 4.82 -2.14
C ALA A 415 18.48 4.90 -3.41
N ALA A 416 17.23 4.44 -3.28
CA ALA A 416 16.27 4.52 -4.38
C ALA A 416 15.62 5.90 -4.44
N SER A 417 15.77 6.59 -5.57
CA SER A 417 14.89 7.68 -5.97
C SER A 417 13.70 7.11 -6.74
N VAL A 418 12.49 7.44 -6.29
CA VAL A 418 11.24 6.98 -6.89
C VAL A 418 10.57 8.15 -7.58
N ARG A 419 10.35 8.02 -8.89
CA ARG A 419 9.55 8.96 -9.69
C ARG A 419 8.29 8.27 -10.16
N GLU A 420 7.14 8.89 -9.92
CA GLU A 420 5.90 8.47 -10.58
C GLU A 420 5.98 8.78 -12.08
N PHE A 421 5.55 7.83 -12.90
CA PHE A 421 5.62 7.91 -14.34
C PHE A 421 4.30 7.42 -14.92
N GLU A 422 3.67 8.23 -15.76
CA GLU A 422 2.50 7.81 -16.51
C GLU A 422 2.98 7.26 -17.86
N PRO A 423 2.57 6.02 -18.23
CA PRO A 423 2.87 5.47 -19.54
C PRO A 423 2.38 6.43 -20.63
N PRO A 424 3.24 6.78 -21.59
CA PRO A 424 2.85 7.65 -22.69
C PRO A 424 1.84 6.95 -23.61
N GLY A 425 0.89 7.74 -24.10
CA GLY A 425 -0.04 7.37 -25.14
C GLY A 425 -1.47 7.08 -24.67
N GLU A 426 -2.39 7.11 -25.63
CA GLU A 426 -3.82 6.88 -25.41
C GLU A 426 -4.31 5.73 -26.28
N TRP A 427 -5.10 4.83 -25.71
CA TRP A 427 -5.53 3.62 -26.40
C TRP A 427 -7.04 3.59 -26.54
N LEU A 428 -7.49 3.31 -27.75
CA LEU A 428 -8.90 3.25 -28.12
C LEU A 428 -9.20 1.90 -28.75
N LEU A 429 -10.17 1.19 -28.17
CA LEU A 429 -10.85 0.07 -28.80
C LEU A 429 -11.93 0.63 -29.73
N TRP A 430 -11.77 0.39 -31.03
CA TRP A 430 -12.78 0.67 -32.02
C TRP A 430 -13.68 -0.55 -32.21
N LEU A 431 -14.96 -0.40 -31.90
CA LEU A 431 -16.00 -1.40 -32.16
C LEU A 431 -16.93 -0.91 -33.28
N PRO A 432 -17.33 -1.79 -34.21
CA PRO A 432 -18.26 -1.42 -35.28
C PRO A 432 -19.70 -1.22 -34.77
N LEU A 433 -20.43 -0.29 -35.39
CA LEU A 433 -21.81 0.10 -35.05
C LEU A 433 -22.90 -0.68 -35.81
N ASP A 434 -22.53 -1.41 -36.87
CA ASP A 434 -23.43 -2.08 -37.81
C ASP A 434 -23.87 -3.47 -37.34
N ASP A 435 -22.96 -4.23 -36.72
CA ASP A 435 -23.23 -5.55 -36.15
C ASP A 435 -22.39 -5.78 -34.88
N LEU A 436 -23.07 -5.67 -33.73
CA LEU A 436 -22.49 -5.85 -32.40
C LEU A 436 -22.35 -7.33 -32.00
N ALA A 437 -22.96 -8.27 -32.74
CA ALA A 437 -22.87 -9.70 -32.43
C ALA A 437 -21.49 -10.28 -32.78
N ASP A 438 -20.82 -9.74 -33.80
CA ASP A 438 -19.42 -10.03 -34.18
C ASP A 438 -18.51 -8.81 -34.00
N SER A 439 -18.81 -7.97 -33.01
CA SER A 439 -18.00 -6.77 -32.71
C SER A 439 -16.58 -7.12 -32.28
N GLU A 440 -16.38 -8.28 -31.64
CA GLU A 440 -15.08 -8.75 -31.16
C GLU A 440 -14.16 -9.27 -32.28
N GLY A 441 -14.73 -9.88 -33.33
CA GLY A 441 -13.96 -10.37 -34.48
C GLY A 441 -13.42 -9.25 -35.37
N ARG A 442 -14.11 -8.10 -35.35
CA ARG A 442 -13.81 -6.91 -36.17
C ARG A 442 -13.24 -5.74 -35.35
N ALA A 443 -12.84 -6.00 -34.10
CA ALA A 443 -12.28 -4.99 -33.23
C ALA A 443 -10.89 -4.54 -33.71
N GLU A 444 -10.65 -3.23 -33.63
CA GLU A 444 -9.34 -2.63 -33.84
C GLU A 444 -8.93 -1.91 -32.57
N VAL A 445 -7.63 -1.94 -32.24
CA VAL A 445 -7.09 -1.15 -31.15
C VAL A 445 -6.14 -0.12 -31.72
N GLU A 446 -6.50 1.14 -31.57
CA GLU A 446 -5.66 2.26 -31.92
C GLU A 446 -4.88 2.71 -30.69
N SER A 447 -3.58 2.93 -30.86
CA SER A 447 -2.73 3.49 -29.84
C SER A 447 -2.02 4.72 -30.40
N LEU A 448 -2.34 5.87 -29.83
CA LEU A 448 -1.66 7.12 -30.12
C LEU A 448 -0.42 7.23 -29.22
N GLY A 449 0.77 7.29 -29.82
CA GLY A 449 2.04 7.50 -29.15
C GLY A 449 2.45 8.97 -29.10
N PRO A 450 3.49 9.33 -28.32
CA PRO A 450 4.08 10.67 -28.37
C PRO A 450 4.59 11.00 -29.77
N GLY A 451 4.60 12.29 -30.12
CA GLY A 451 5.01 12.73 -31.45
C GLY A 451 3.97 12.51 -32.56
N GLY A 452 2.77 12.02 -32.21
CA GLY A 452 1.67 11.83 -33.16
C GLY A 452 1.71 10.50 -33.92
N HIS A 453 2.62 9.60 -33.56
CA HIS A 453 2.66 8.24 -34.11
C HIS A 453 1.40 7.46 -33.73
N VAL A 454 0.88 6.66 -34.67
CA VAL A 454 -0.34 5.86 -34.47
C VAL A 454 -0.04 4.39 -34.76
N ALA A 455 -0.20 3.53 -33.76
CA ALA A 455 -0.17 2.08 -33.93
C ALA A 455 -1.60 1.51 -33.94
N LEU A 456 -2.01 0.93 -35.06
CA LEU A 456 -3.31 0.27 -35.22
C LEU A 456 -3.14 -1.25 -35.21
N PHE A 457 -3.72 -1.90 -34.20
CA PHE A 457 -3.75 -3.33 -34.03
C PHE A 457 -5.07 -3.90 -34.56
N GLN A 458 -4.98 -4.77 -35.55
CA GLN A 458 -6.13 -5.47 -36.14
C GLN A 458 -6.09 -6.92 -35.70
N ARG A 459 -7.21 -7.41 -35.15
CA ARG A 459 -7.31 -8.81 -34.72
C ARG A 459 -7.19 -9.75 -35.92
N GLN A 460 -6.43 -10.84 -35.76
CA GLN A 460 -6.29 -11.90 -36.76
C GLN A 460 -6.89 -13.21 -36.27
N ALA A 461 -6.69 -13.50 -34.98
CA ALA A 461 -7.27 -14.63 -34.27
C ALA A 461 -7.37 -14.27 -32.77
N GLU A 462 -7.82 -15.20 -31.95
CA GLU A 462 -7.76 -15.06 -30.49
C GLU A 462 -6.30 -14.85 -30.02
N GLY A 463 -6.05 -13.80 -29.24
CA GLY A 463 -4.72 -13.42 -28.76
C GLY A 463 -3.70 -12.96 -29.83
N CYS A 464 -4.07 -12.93 -31.11
CA CYS A 464 -3.16 -12.67 -32.23
C CYS A 464 -3.58 -11.42 -33.02
N TRP A 465 -2.66 -10.48 -33.15
CA TRP A 465 -2.87 -9.17 -33.75
C TRP A 465 -1.84 -8.87 -34.82
N ARG A 466 -2.23 -8.07 -35.80
CA ARG A 466 -1.34 -7.44 -36.79
C ARG A 466 -1.28 -5.95 -36.50
N CYS A 467 -0.08 -5.38 -36.46
CA CYS A 467 0.11 -3.96 -36.19
C CYS A 467 0.45 -3.18 -37.47
N ARG A 468 -0.18 -2.03 -37.64
CA ARG A 468 0.22 -0.98 -38.59
C ARG A 468 0.73 0.22 -37.82
N LEU A 469 1.95 0.67 -38.11
CA LEU A 469 2.51 1.89 -37.54
C LEU A 469 2.48 2.99 -38.61
N ASP A 470 1.79 4.09 -38.33
CA ASP A 470 1.60 5.22 -39.24
C ASP A 470 1.08 4.80 -40.62
N GLY A 471 0.16 3.83 -40.63
CA GLY A 471 -0.48 3.30 -41.84
C GLY A 471 0.27 2.14 -42.51
N GLU A 472 1.53 1.89 -42.18
CA GLU A 472 2.33 0.80 -42.77
C GLU A 472 2.32 -0.46 -41.90
N VAL A 473 2.16 -1.62 -42.54
CA VAL A 473 2.14 -2.91 -41.85
C VAL A 473 3.54 -3.27 -41.38
N LEU A 474 3.68 -3.54 -40.08
CA LEU A 474 4.93 -4.03 -39.54
C LEU A 474 5.17 -5.50 -39.95
N PRO A 475 6.41 -5.89 -40.29
CA PRO A 475 6.70 -7.20 -40.87
C PRO A 475 6.69 -8.36 -39.84
N PHE A 476 6.53 -8.06 -38.55
CA PHE A 476 6.53 -9.04 -37.47
C PHE A 476 5.11 -9.23 -36.91
N SER A 477 4.51 -10.36 -37.27
CA SER A 477 3.16 -10.80 -36.89
C SER A 477 3.19 -12.33 -36.79
N PRO A 478 2.37 -12.95 -35.92
CA PRO A 478 1.38 -12.36 -35.03
C PRO A 478 1.95 -11.73 -33.75
N LEU A 479 1.28 -10.68 -33.25
CA LEU A 479 1.59 -9.94 -32.03
C LEU A 479 0.53 -10.16 -30.96
N SER A 480 0.92 -10.05 -29.69
CA SER A 480 -0.03 -9.91 -28.58
C SER A 480 -0.44 -8.44 -28.43
N LEU A 481 -1.60 -8.18 -27.82
CA LEU A 481 -2.07 -6.82 -27.52
C LEU A 481 -1.44 -6.28 -26.23
N LEU A 482 -0.10 -6.21 -26.24
CA LEU A 482 0.72 -5.66 -25.18
C LEU A 482 1.89 -4.89 -25.80
N HIS A 483 1.84 -3.57 -25.64
CA HIS A 483 2.83 -2.65 -26.18
C HIS A 483 3.08 -1.48 -25.23
N VAL A 484 4.25 -0.87 -25.38
CA VAL A 484 4.70 0.28 -24.58
C VAL A 484 5.39 1.26 -25.51
N TRP A 485 5.00 2.53 -25.44
CA TRP A 485 5.73 3.61 -26.10
C TRP A 485 6.90 4.08 -25.24
N SER A 486 7.98 4.49 -25.89
CA SER A 486 9.00 5.30 -25.20
C SER A 486 8.46 6.69 -24.87
N ASP A 487 8.96 7.28 -23.80
CA ASP A 487 8.61 8.62 -23.34
C ASP A 487 8.90 9.72 -24.37
N ASP A 488 9.89 9.52 -25.24
CA ASP A 488 10.22 10.41 -26.36
C ASP A 488 9.45 10.11 -27.66
N GLY A 489 8.63 9.05 -27.70
CA GLY A 489 7.89 8.60 -28.89
C GLY A 489 8.75 7.96 -29.98
N ARG A 490 10.08 7.90 -29.81
CA ARG A 490 10.99 7.35 -30.81
C ARG A 490 10.85 5.85 -30.99
N HIS A 491 10.45 5.12 -29.95
CA HIS A 491 10.40 3.67 -29.96
C HIS A 491 9.03 3.11 -29.55
N LEU A 492 8.64 2.03 -30.21
CA LEU A 492 7.48 1.22 -29.87
C LEU A 492 7.94 -0.19 -29.48
N VAL A 493 7.65 -0.58 -28.25
CA VAL A 493 7.95 -1.92 -27.74
C VAL A 493 6.71 -2.79 -27.89
N LEU A 494 6.88 -3.93 -28.55
CA LEU A 494 5.81 -4.87 -28.88
C LEU A 494 6.13 -6.24 -28.31
N GLN A 495 5.09 -7.00 -27.98
CA GLN A 495 5.24 -8.37 -27.51
C GLN A 495 4.70 -9.36 -28.56
N PRO A 496 5.50 -10.35 -29.01
CA PRO A 496 5.03 -11.39 -29.92
C PRO A 496 3.83 -12.16 -29.36
N ALA A 497 2.94 -12.62 -30.24
CA ALA A 497 1.89 -13.55 -29.84
C ALA A 497 2.53 -14.88 -29.41
N VAL A 498 1.92 -15.52 -28.42
CA VAL A 498 2.40 -16.76 -27.84
C VAL A 498 1.40 -17.87 -28.20
N PRO A 499 1.87 -19.05 -28.66
CA PRO A 499 0.97 -20.17 -28.92
C PRO A 499 0.24 -20.62 -27.63
N GLU A 500 -0.88 -21.31 -27.81
CA GLU A 500 -1.70 -21.79 -26.70
C GLU A 500 -0.86 -22.62 -25.70
N GLY A 501 -0.97 -22.30 -24.41
CA GLY A 501 -0.21 -22.94 -23.33
C GLY A 501 1.23 -22.44 -23.13
N GLY A 502 1.74 -21.58 -24.02
CA GLY A 502 3.06 -20.99 -23.94
C GLY A 502 3.17 -19.77 -23.01
N VAL A 503 4.38 -19.22 -22.89
CA VAL A 503 4.66 -17.90 -22.27
C VAL A 503 5.53 -17.04 -23.19
N ALA A 504 5.50 -15.73 -22.97
CA ALA A 504 6.31 -14.81 -23.76
C ALA A 504 7.78 -14.87 -23.35
N GLU A 505 8.68 -14.97 -24.34
CA GLU A 505 10.11 -15.05 -24.11
C GLU A 505 10.88 -13.80 -24.52
N THR A 506 10.28 -12.96 -25.36
CA THR A 506 10.98 -11.84 -26.00
C THR A 506 10.09 -10.61 -26.16
N CYS A 507 10.73 -9.46 -26.39
CA CYS A 507 10.10 -8.25 -26.88
C CYS A 507 10.75 -7.81 -28.20
N ILE A 508 9.96 -7.12 -29.01
CA ILE A 508 10.37 -6.47 -30.25
C ILE A 508 10.43 -4.97 -29.96
N VAL A 509 11.53 -4.30 -30.33
CA VAL A 509 11.64 -2.84 -30.18
C VAL A 509 11.79 -2.23 -31.57
N VAL A 510 10.88 -1.33 -31.92
CA VAL A 510 10.79 -0.72 -33.24
C VAL A 510 11.16 0.75 -33.11
N ASP A 511 12.07 1.24 -33.96
CA ASP A 511 12.27 2.68 -34.13
C ASP A 511 11.13 3.21 -35.01
N CYS A 512 10.38 4.18 -34.52
CA CYS A 512 9.14 4.63 -35.16
C CYS A 512 9.39 5.43 -36.44
N ALA A 513 10.53 6.12 -36.52
CA ALA A 513 10.88 6.94 -37.68
C ALA A 513 11.30 6.08 -38.88
N SER A 514 12.17 5.09 -38.64
CA SER A 514 12.67 4.16 -39.67
C SER A 514 11.77 2.93 -39.86
N ARG A 515 10.88 2.66 -38.90
CA ARG A 515 10.03 1.46 -38.82
C ARG A 515 10.84 0.16 -38.79
N ALA A 516 12.11 0.26 -38.43
CA ALA A 516 13.03 -0.86 -38.35
C ALA A 516 13.05 -1.46 -36.95
N LEU A 517 13.23 -2.78 -36.89
CA LEU A 517 13.50 -3.50 -35.66
C LEU A 517 14.93 -3.17 -35.20
N LEU A 518 15.08 -2.77 -33.93
CA LEU A 518 16.40 -2.68 -33.31
C LEU A 518 17.02 -4.08 -33.24
N SER A 519 18.30 -4.16 -33.62
CA SER A 519 19.08 -5.39 -33.50
C SER A 519 19.32 -5.76 -32.03
N GLY A 520 19.67 -7.03 -31.75
CA GLY A 520 19.78 -7.55 -30.38
C GLY A 520 18.51 -8.25 -29.90
N ARG A 521 18.52 -8.73 -28.64
CA ARG A 521 17.41 -9.51 -28.08
C ARG A 521 17.17 -9.19 -26.61
N VAL A 522 15.92 -8.93 -26.28
CA VAL A 522 15.39 -8.90 -24.92
C VAL A 522 14.82 -10.29 -24.63
N GLN A 523 15.33 -11.00 -23.61
CA GLN A 523 14.95 -12.39 -23.34
C GLN A 523 14.62 -12.63 -21.86
N GLY A 524 13.68 -13.53 -21.60
CA GLY A 524 13.35 -13.98 -20.25
C GLY A 524 12.06 -14.80 -20.22
N PHE A 525 11.78 -15.53 -19.14
CA PHE A 525 10.58 -16.37 -19.06
C PHE A 525 9.38 -15.58 -18.53
N GLU A 526 8.24 -15.65 -19.24
CA GLU A 526 7.04 -14.83 -18.99
C GLU A 526 7.37 -13.33 -18.96
N LEU A 527 8.08 -12.90 -20.01
CA LEU A 527 8.55 -11.54 -20.17
C LEU A 527 7.40 -10.59 -20.51
N ARG A 528 7.34 -9.46 -19.79
CA ARG A 528 6.34 -8.41 -20.02
C ARG A 528 7.00 -7.03 -20.01
N PRO A 529 6.83 -6.20 -21.05
CA PRO A 529 7.30 -4.81 -21.00
C PRO A 529 6.53 -4.02 -19.93
N ILE A 530 7.22 -3.13 -19.22
CA ILE A 530 6.64 -2.25 -18.19
C ILE A 530 6.62 -0.80 -18.67
N ALA A 531 7.79 -0.27 -19.04
CA ALA A 531 7.99 1.12 -19.43
C ALA A 531 9.29 1.26 -20.23
N MET A 532 9.38 2.27 -21.09
CA MET A 532 10.61 2.67 -21.75
C MET A 532 10.85 4.16 -21.53
N VAL A 533 11.93 4.50 -20.81
CA VAL A 533 12.23 5.87 -20.38
C VAL A 533 13.66 6.22 -20.75
N GLY A 534 13.86 7.30 -21.49
CA GLY A 534 15.19 7.77 -21.90
C GLY A 534 16.01 6.71 -22.62
N GLY A 535 15.38 5.96 -23.53
CA GLY A 535 16.03 4.86 -24.25
C GLY A 535 16.29 3.60 -23.42
N VAL A 536 15.76 3.49 -22.19
CA VAL A 536 15.91 2.31 -21.34
C VAL A 536 14.58 1.60 -21.18
N LEU A 537 14.46 0.39 -21.72
CA LEU A 537 13.33 -0.50 -21.56
C LEU A 537 13.45 -1.28 -20.24
N GLN A 538 12.40 -1.22 -19.41
CA GLN A 538 12.25 -2.06 -18.23
C GLN A 538 11.21 -3.16 -18.50
N VAL A 539 11.57 -4.40 -18.16
CA VAL A 539 10.74 -5.59 -18.33
C VAL A 539 10.58 -6.35 -17.02
N ARG A 540 9.44 -7.01 -16.83
CA ARG A 540 9.22 -8.02 -15.79
C ARG A 540 9.50 -9.40 -16.36
N LEU A 541 10.08 -10.28 -15.56
CA LEU A 541 10.19 -11.72 -15.84
C LEU A 541 9.90 -12.56 -14.59
N VAL A 542 9.65 -13.84 -14.79
CA VAL A 542 9.52 -14.83 -13.71
C VAL A 542 10.85 -15.55 -13.56
N LEU A 543 11.50 -15.39 -12.41
CA LEU A 543 12.81 -15.96 -12.12
C LEU A 543 12.73 -17.45 -11.75
N GLY A 544 11.62 -17.90 -11.18
CA GLY A 544 11.40 -19.30 -10.80
C GLY A 544 10.38 -19.44 -9.67
N ARG A 545 10.52 -20.49 -8.85
CA ARG A 545 9.64 -20.75 -7.70
C ARG A 545 10.40 -20.93 -6.39
N VAL A 546 9.78 -20.54 -5.28
CA VAL A 546 10.30 -20.70 -3.90
C VAL A 546 9.27 -21.38 -3.00
N GLN A 547 9.70 -22.08 -1.95
CA GLN A 547 8.79 -22.75 -1.01
C GLN A 547 8.17 -21.75 -0.04
N ALA A 548 9.01 -20.83 0.44
CA ALA A 548 8.64 -19.74 1.30
C ALA A 548 9.14 -18.42 0.68
N PRO A 549 8.38 -17.32 0.85
CA PRO A 549 8.84 -15.97 0.52
C PRO A 549 10.25 -15.70 1.08
N GLY A 550 11.13 -15.11 0.28
CA GLY A 550 12.55 -14.89 0.60
C GLY A 550 13.48 -16.10 0.43
N GLY A 551 12.96 -17.33 0.30
CA GLY A 551 13.76 -18.56 0.22
C GLY A 551 14.55 -18.75 -1.07
N ALA A 552 15.31 -19.85 -1.17
CA ALA A 552 16.02 -20.25 -2.39
C ALA A 552 15.06 -20.74 -3.48
N LEU A 553 15.49 -20.64 -4.75
CA LEU A 553 14.75 -21.19 -5.89
C LEU A 553 14.76 -22.72 -5.83
N ILE A 554 13.59 -23.35 -5.96
CA ILE A 554 13.43 -24.82 -5.91
C ILE A 554 13.83 -25.48 -7.24
N GLY A 555 13.87 -24.72 -8.32
CA GLY A 555 14.20 -25.21 -9.65
C GLY A 555 14.20 -24.08 -10.69
N GLY A 556 14.73 -24.40 -11.87
CA GLY A 556 14.75 -23.49 -13.01
C GLY A 556 13.39 -23.30 -13.65
N GLN A 557 13.32 -22.35 -14.58
CA GLN A 557 12.16 -22.14 -15.45
C GLN A 557 12.03 -23.32 -16.43
N PRO A 558 10.81 -23.79 -16.75
CA PRO A 558 10.61 -24.78 -17.80
C PRO A 558 10.75 -24.14 -19.19
N GLU A 559 10.70 -24.97 -20.24
CA GLU A 559 10.52 -24.49 -21.61
C GLU A 559 9.24 -23.66 -21.74
N ALA A 560 9.28 -22.60 -22.53
CA ALA A 560 8.18 -21.65 -22.65
C ALA A 560 6.86 -22.29 -23.12
N ALA A 561 6.92 -23.30 -23.99
CA ALA A 561 5.75 -24.06 -24.44
C ALA A 561 4.99 -24.78 -23.30
N ARG A 562 5.62 -24.97 -22.13
CA ARG A 562 5.01 -25.55 -20.92
C ARG A 562 4.79 -24.51 -19.82
N GLY A 563 4.99 -23.23 -20.14
CA GLY A 563 5.05 -22.16 -19.16
C GLY A 563 3.71 -21.89 -18.47
N ALA A 564 2.57 -21.98 -19.16
CA ALA A 564 1.27 -21.68 -18.56
C ALA A 564 0.97 -22.56 -17.33
N ALA A 565 1.32 -23.85 -17.38
CA ALA A 565 1.15 -24.77 -16.24
C ALA A 565 2.10 -24.47 -15.07
N PHE A 566 3.27 -23.89 -15.36
CA PHE A 566 4.21 -23.44 -14.34
C PHE A 566 3.76 -22.17 -13.65
N LEU A 567 2.98 -21.31 -14.30
CA LEU A 567 2.51 -20.03 -13.74
C LEU A 567 1.27 -20.17 -12.84
N ARG A 568 0.54 -21.29 -12.91
CA ARG A 568 -0.64 -21.54 -12.06
C ARG A 568 -0.30 -21.53 -10.57
N ALA A 569 -1.20 -21.03 -9.74
CA ALA A 569 -1.04 -21.07 -8.28
C ALA A 569 -0.78 -22.49 -7.78
N ARG A 570 0.18 -22.66 -6.86
CA ARG A 570 0.49 -23.96 -6.24
C ARG A 570 0.57 -23.81 -4.73
N ARG A 571 -0.05 -24.72 -3.99
CA ARG A 571 -0.05 -24.68 -2.53
C ARG A 571 1.38 -24.84 -2.00
N GLY A 572 1.79 -23.94 -1.10
CA GLY A 572 3.13 -23.97 -0.51
C GLY A 572 4.27 -23.61 -1.48
N GLN A 573 3.97 -22.95 -2.59
CA GLN A 573 4.98 -22.45 -3.53
C GLN A 573 4.60 -21.06 -4.03
N TRP A 574 5.60 -20.20 -4.16
CA TRP A 574 5.46 -18.83 -4.66
C TRP A 574 6.27 -18.67 -5.94
N LEU A 575 5.80 -17.83 -6.85
CA LEU A 575 6.56 -17.36 -8.01
C LEU A 575 7.51 -16.26 -7.55
N ARG A 576 8.78 -16.33 -7.95
CA ARG A 576 9.71 -15.22 -7.80
C ARG A 576 9.68 -14.35 -9.04
N LEU A 577 9.30 -13.10 -8.88
CA LEU A 577 9.21 -12.11 -9.95
C LEU A 577 10.42 -11.17 -9.87
N GLY A 578 10.97 -10.80 -11.02
CA GLY A 578 12.10 -9.88 -11.13
C GLY A 578 11.88 -8.86 -12.24
N CYS A 579 12.63 -7.76 -12.17
CA CYS A 579 12.68 -6.77 -13.23
C CYS A 579 14.10 -6.65 -13.79
N GLU A 580 14.21 -6.47 -15.10
CA GLU A 580 15.46 -6.20 -15.81
C GLU A 580 15.32 -4.96 -16.67
N ARG A 581 16.46 -4.34 -16.99
CA ARG A 581 16.53 -3.17 -17.86
C ARG A 581 17.43 -3.45 -19.05
N TYR A 582 17.09 -2.87 -20.19
CA TYR A 582 17.81 -2.96 -21.45
C TYR A 582 17.90 -1.54 -22.04
N ALA A 583 19.07 -1.13 -22.53
CA ALA A 583 19.27 0.20 -23.10
C ALA A 583 19.37 0.13 -24.62
N VAL A 584 18.86 1.14 -25.32
CA VAL A 584 19.18 1.37 -26.72
C VAL A 584 20.65 1.75 -26.84
N SER A 585 21.34 1.23 -27.85
CA SER A 585 22.74 1.54 -28.15
C SER A 585 22.91 3.03 -28.42
N VAL A 586 24.14 3.55 -28.25
CA VAL A 586 24.46 4.95 -28.58
C VAL A 586 24.15 5.27 -30.05
N GLY A 587 24.27 4.28 -30.95
CA GLY A 587 23.92 4.40 -32.36
C GLY A 587 22.41 4.37 -32.67
N GLY A 588 21.56 3.97 -31.71
CA GLY A 588 20.11 3.90 -31.89
C GLY A 588 19.61 2.71 -32.69
N ASP A 589 20.48 1.75 -33.04
CA ASP A 589 20.23 0.65 -33.97
C ASP A 589 20.11 -0.71 -33.28
N ALA A 590 20.39 -0.78 -31.98
CA ALA A 590 20.41 -2.02 -31.22
C ALA A 590 19.85 -1.83 -29.80
N ILE A 591 19.33 -2.90 -29.22
CA ILE A 591 19.03 -3.00 -27.80
C ILE A 591 20.08 -3.87 -27.10
N GLN A 592 20.64 -3.35 -26.01
CA GLN A 592 21.73 -3.93 -25.24
C GLN A 592 21.28 -4.21 -23.81
N GLY A 593 21.71 -5.34 -23.25
CA GLY A 593 21.42 -5.71 -21.88
C GLY A 593 21.42 -7.23 -21.65
N PRO A 594 20.93 -7.69 -20.49
CA PRO A 594 20.38 -6.86 -19.41
C PRO A 594 21.45 -5.94 -18.79
N LEU A 595 21.07 -4.73 -18.43
CA LEU A 595 21.91 -3.78 -17.71
C LEU A 595 22.21 -4.35 -16.31
N PRO A 596 23.44 -4.17 -15.79
CA PRO A 596 23.77 -4.58 -14.44
C PRO A 596 22.88 -3.85 -13.44
N ARG A 597 22.38 -4.59 -12.44
CA ARG A 597 21.66 -4.02 -11.30
C ARG A 597 22.60 -3.34 -10.32
N SER A 598 23.89 -3.68 -10.39
CA SER A 598 24.93 -3.10 -9.57
C SER A 598 25.18 -1.65 -9.97
N VAL A 599 25.20 -0.76 -8.99
CA VAL A 599 25.51 0.65 -9.18
C VAL A 599 26.77 1.00 -8.42
N GLN A 600 27.65 1.77 -9.05
CA GLN A 600 28.81 2.31 -8.36
C GLN A 600 28.38 3.52 -7.55
N VAL A 601 28.54 3.46 -6.23
CA VAL A 601 28.24 4.58 -5.33
C VAL A 601 29.47 5.48 -5.15
N ARG A 602 29.26 6.74 -4.81
CA ARG A 602 30.34 7.75 -4.68
C ARG A 602 30.56 8.21 -3.24
N ILE A 603 29.63 7.91 -2.36
CA ILE A 603 29.64 8.26 -0.94
C ILE A 603 29.28 7.02 -0.11
N PRO A 604 29.51 7.01 1.22
CA PRO A 604 29.14 5.89 2.06
C PRO A 604 27.70 5.41 1.78
N PRO A 605 27.50 4.12 1.50
CA PRO A 605 26.17 3.61 1.20
C PRO A 605 25.17 3.87 2.31
N SER A 606 23.95 4.20 1.90
CA SER A 606 22.84 4.39 2.81
C SER A 606 22.24 3.03 3.24
N PRO A 607 21.75 2.87 4.48
CA PRO A 607 21.00 1.68 4.90
C PRO A 607 19.71 1.47 4.09
N LEU A 608 19.29 2.47 3.31
CA LEU A 608 18.14 2.43 2.40
C LEU A 608 18.54 1.99 0.97
N ALA A 609 19.82 1.69 0.73
CA ALA A 609 20.30 1.36 -0.60
C ALA A 609 19.59 0.12 -1.16
N ALA A 610 18.92 0.30 -2.30
CA ALA A 610 18.03 -0.71 -2.88
C ALA A 610 18.71 -1.57 -3.95
N PHE A 611 19.82 -1.07 -4.50
CA PHE A 611 20.57 -1.68 -5.58
C PHE A 611 21.69 -2.58 -5.03
N ASP A 612 22.18 -3.49 -5.87
CA ASP A 612 23.49 -4.07 -5.63
C ASP A 612 24.53 -2.95 -5.80
N LEU A 613 25.60 -2.94 -5.03
CA LEU A 613 26.51 -1.81 -4.92
C LEU A 613 27.94 -2.22 -5.23
N VAL A 614 28.66 -1.35 -5.93
CA VAL A 614 30.13 -1.30 -5.91
C VAL A 614 30.51 -0.03 -5.17
N TYR A 615 31.05 -0.17 -3.96
CA TYR A 615 31.50 0.95 -3.15
C TYR A 615 33.03 1.04 -3.18
N PRO A 616 33.60 2.00 -3.94
CA PRO A 616 35.03 2.22 -3.98
C PRO A 616 35.55 2.76 -2.64
N GLY A 617 36.72 2.28 -2.24
CA GLY A 617 37.49 2.78 -1.10
C GLY A 617 38.81 3.40 -1.53
N PRO A 618 39.57 3.98 -0.59
CA PRO A 618 40.92 4.50 -0.85
C PRO A 618 41.87 3.42 -1.40
N MET A 619 42.95 3.87 -2.04
CA MET A 619 44.04 3.00 -2.53
C MET A 619 43.57 1.87 -3.47
N GLY A 620 42.48 2.09 -4.21
CA GLY A 620 41.93 1.11 -5.14
C GLY A 620 41.17 -0.04 -4.48
N GLN A 621 40.91 0.04 -3.17
CA GLN A 621 40.00 -0.88 -2.49
C GLN A 621 38.59 -0.72 -3.05
N TRP A 622 37.80 -1.79 -2.96
CA TRP A 622 36.37 -1.74 -3.23
C TRP A 622 35.67 -2.84 -2.47
N VAL A 623 34.37 -2.65 -2.25
CA VAL A 623 33.47 -3.68 -1.74
C VAL A 623 32.27 -3.79 -2.67
N TYR A 624 31.98 -5.02 -3.08
CA TYR A 624 30.78 -5.38 -3.81
C TYR A 624 29.75 -5.91 -2.82
N LEU A 625 28.53 -5.38 -2.86
CA LEU A 625 27.42 -5.79 -2.01
C LEU A 625 26.21 -6.16 -2.87
N GLU A 626 25.55 -7.27 -2.57
CA GLU A 626 24.33 -7.68 -3.27
C GLU A 626 23.27 -8.27 -2.35
N GLY A 627 22.02 -8.26 -2.83
CA GLY A 627 20.94 -9.02 -2.22
C GLY A 627 20.35 -8.42 -0.94
N ALA A 628 20.62 -7.14 -0.65
CA ALA A 628 19.98 -6.44 0.46
C ALA A 628 18.47 -6.31 0.22
N ARG A 629 17.64 -6.71 1.20
CA ARG A 629 16.16 -6.68 1.06
C ARG A 629 15.48 -5.88 2.16
N GLY A 630 14.30 -5.36 1.84
CA GLY A 630 13.44 -4.69 2.83
C GLY A 630 12.72 -5.68 3.71
N ARG A 631 11.97 -5.17 4.70
CA ARG A 631 11.16 -6.03 5.57
C ARG A 631 9.89 -6.56 4.90
N TYR A 632 9.50 -5.97 3.79
CA TYR A 632 8.31 -6.31 3.03
C TYR A 632 8.70 -7.08 1.77
N ASP A 633 8.07 -8.25 1.58
CA ASP A 633 8.13 -9.00 0.33
C ASP A 633 6.92 -8.61 -0.54
N ASP A 634 6.97 -7.40 -1.10
CA ASP A 634 5.95 -6.87 -2.00
C ASP A 634 6.56 -6.20 -3.24
N ALA A 635 5.72 -5.91 -4.24
CA ALA A 635 6.15 -5.28 -5.48
C ALA A 635 6.50 -3.78 -5.33
N GLY A 636 6.44 -3.21 -4.12
CA GLY A 636 6.68 -1.80 -3.88
C GLY A 636 8.18 -1.48 -3.71
N PRO A 637 8.70 -0.40 -4.33
CA PRO A 637 10.11 -0.06 -4.21
C PRO A 637 10.52 0.40 -2.81
N ARG A 638 9.59 0.92 -2.01
CA ARG A 638 9.78 1.31 -0.59
C ARG A 638 11.11 2.05 -0.33
N PRO A 639 11.41 3.17 -1.00
CA PRO A 639 12.69 3.89 -0.86
C PRO A 639 13.05 4.33 0.58
N GLN A 640 12.07 4.35 1.47
CA GLN A 640 12.18 4.75 2.86
C GLN A 640 12.43 3.59 3.85
N ASP A 641 12.36 2.34 3.39
CA ASP A 641 12.53 1.15 4.23
C ASP A 641 13.99 0.69 4.28
N ALA A 642 14.44 0.34 5.47
CA ALA A 642 15.80 -0.13 5.70
C ALA A 642 16.04 -1.51 5.06
N ARG A 643 17.28 -1.78 4.63
CA ARG A 643 17.65 -3.02 3.94
C ARG A 643 18.66 -3.86 4.74
N PHE A 644 18.52 -5.17 4.59
CA PHE A 644 19.13 -6.20 5.44
C PHE A 644 19.51 -7.45 4.65
N GLY A 645 20.26 -8.35 5.28
CA GLY A 645 20.55 -9.69 4.74
C GLY A 645 21.51 -9.72 3.55
N ALA A 646 22.21 -8.62 3.29
CA ALA A 646 23.11 -8.51 2.15
C ALA A 646 24.36 -9.40 2.32
N LEU A 647 24.93 -9.78 1.17
CA LEU A 647 26.24 -10.41 1.06
C LEU A 647 27.22 -9.36 0.56
N ALA A 648 28.43 -9.30 1.13
CA ALA A 648 29.48 -8.41 0.63
C ALA A 648 30.82 -9.14 0.49
N CYS A 649 31.61 -8.70 -0.48
CA CYS A 649 33.02 -9.10 -0.63
C CYS A 649 33.91 -7.94 -1.05
N THR A 650 35.15 -7.92 -0.57
CA THR A 650 36.14 -6.89 -0.89
C THR A 650 37.03 -7.32 -2.05
N ARG A 651 37.76 -6.34 -2.61
CA ARG A 651 38.81 -6.59 -3.61
C ARG A 651 39.82 -7.65 -3.18
N GLY A 652 40.20 -7.65 -1.90
CA GLY A 652 41.15 -8.61 -1.31
C GLY A 652 40.57 -10.00 -1.05
N GLY A 653 39.31 -10.26 -1.42
CA GLY A 653 38.68 -11.56 -1.26
C GLY A 653 38.11 -11.82 0.14
N LEU A 654 37.95 -10.80 0.99
CA LEU A 654 37.30 -10.95 2.29
C LEU A 654 35.79 -10.78 2.12
N ALA A 655 34.98 -11.59 2.80
CA ALA A 655 33.53 -11.58 2.60
C ALA A 655 32.73 -11.84 3.88
N CYS A 656 31.51 -11.32 3.92
CA CYS A 656 30.59 -11.40 5.06
C CYS A 656 29.13 -11.43 4.58
N ALA A 657 28.26 -12.10 5.34
CA ALA A 657 26.82 -12.19 5.12
C ALA A 657 26.03 -11.51 6.25
N GLY A 658 24.73 -11.31 6.02
CA GLY A 658 23.81 -10.76 7.04
C GLY A 658 23.96 -9.26 7.25
N LEU A 659 24.40 -8.53 6.22
CA LEU A 659 24.74 -7.12 6.33
C LEU A 659 23.57 -6.20 5.98
N SER A 660 23.58 -5.02 6.58
CA SER A 660 22.95 -3.84 5.99
C SER A 660 23.87 -3.26 4.91
N PRO A 661 23.33 -2.51 3.92
CA PRO A 661 24.17 -1.76 3.02
C PRO A 661 25.05 -0.70 3.70
N ALA A 662 24.68 -0.21 4.89
CA ALA A 662 25.43 0.84 5.57
C ALA A 662 26.87 0.42 5.90
N MET A 663 27.84 1.13 5.32
CA MET A 663 29.26 0.90 5.52
C MET A 663 30.11 2.14 5.24
N VAL A 664 31.34 2.16 5.75
CA VAL A 664 32.29 3.25 5.48
C VAL A 664 33.75 2.78 5.55
N TRP A 665 34.54 3.20 4.56
CA TRP A 665 35.99 3.00 4.54
C TRP A 665 36.69 4.05 5.40
N SER A 666 37.67 3.61 6.17
CA SER A 666 38.71 4.47 6.75
C SER A 666 39.53 5.14 5.65
N ALA A 667 40.08 6.33 5.95
CA ALA A 667 40.84 7.13 4.99
C ALA A 667 42.11 6.44 4.44
N ASP A 668 42.71 5.53 5.20
CA ASP A 668 43.87 4.73 4.81
C ASP A 668 43.49 3.45 4.03
N GLY A 669 42.20 3.14 3.92
CA GLY A 669 41.68 1.97 3.22
C GLY A 669 41.90 0.63 3.95
N ARG A 670 42.47 0.63 5.16
CA ARG A 670 42.72 -0.60 5.93
C ARG A 670 41.45 -1.14 6.57
N TRP A 671 40.65 -0.24 7.11
CA TRP A 671 39.46 -0.59 7.88
C TRP A 671 38.19 -0.33 7.08
N LEU A 672 37.35 -1.36 6.98
CA LEU A 672 35.98 -1.23 6.51
C LEU A 672 35.02 -1.46 7.67
N LEU A 673 34.32 -0.41 8.07
CA LEU A 673 33.25 -0.52 9.05
C LEU A 673 31.96 -0.93 8.33
N LEU A 674 31.40 -2.06 8.74
CA LEU A 674 30.19 -2.70 8.23
C LEU A 674 29.11 -2.71 9.31
N VAL A 675 27.84 -2.89 8.92
CA VAL A 675 26.76 -3.09 9.88
C VAL A 675 26.09 -4.43 9.65
N HIS A 676 26.18 -5.31 10.64
CA HIS A 676 25.49 -6.60 10.65
C HIS A 676 24.05 -6.40 11.17
N ALA A 677 23.10 -6.81 10.34
CA ALA A 677 21.67 -6.75 10.60
C ALA A 677 20.99 -7.86 9.76
N PRO A 678 20.93 -9.10 10.28
CA PRO A 678 20.54 -10.27 9.49
C PRO A 678 19.02 -10.45 9.39
N ASP A 679 18.26 -9.89 10.36
CA ASP A 679 16.81 -10.06 10.45
C ASP A 679 16.10 -8.69 10.53
N PRO A 680 15.16 -8.39 9.61
CA PRO A 680 14.35 -7.18 9.67
C PRO A 680 13.47 -7.06 10.94
N GLN A 681 13.16 -8.16 11.63
CA GLN A 681 12.33 -8.19 12.84
C GLN A 681 13.10 -7.83 14.11
N LEU A 682 14.39 -8.19 14.17
CA LEU A 682 15.18 -8.08 15.40
C LEU A 682 15.72 -6.66 15.64
N ARG A 683 15.69 -5.77 14.63
CA ARG A 683 16.11 -4.34 14.70
C ARG A 683 17.47 -4.09 15.38
N THR A 684 18.35 -5.08 15.42
CA THR A 684 19.70 -4.95 16.00
C THR A 684 20.69 -4.58 14.89
N TRP A 685 21.27 -3.40 15.00
CA TRP A 685 22.27 -2.87 14.08
C TRP A 685 23.62 -2.95 14.76
N THR A 686 24.48 -3.87 14.34
CA THR A 686 25.75 -4.12 15.05
C THR A 686 26.93 -3.71 14.18
N PRO A 687 27.81 -2.79 14.61
CA PRO A 687 29.00 -2.45 13.85
C PRO A 687 29.95 -3.64 13.85
N TRP A 688 30.45 -4.02 12.68
CA TRP A 688 31.51 -4.99 12.49
C TRP A 688 32.65 -4.29 11.76
N LEU A 689 33.90 -4.66 12.03
CA LEU A 689 35.07 -3.98 11.49
C LEU A 689 35.97 -5.00 10.79
N LEU A 690 36.12 -4.86 9.49
CA LEU A 690 36.98 -5.71 8.68
C LEU A 690 38.36 -5.06 8.57
N ASP A 691 39.41 -5.78 9.00
CA ASP A 691 40.80 -5.39 8.81
C ASP A 691 41.30 -6.03 7.51
N THR A 692 41.43 -5.23 6.45
CA THR A 692 41.84 -5.74 5.14
C THR A 692 43.34 -6.03 5.06
N GLU A 693 44.15 -5.48 5.96
CA GLU A 693 45.59 -5.71 6.00
C GLU A 693 45.93 -7.01 6.71
N ASN A 694 45.27 -7.28 7.85
CA ASN A 694 45.45 -8.52 8.61
C ASN A 694 44.48 -9.63 8.20
N GLU A 695 43.53 -9.35 7.31
CA GLU A 695 42.56 -10.29 6.76
C GLU A 695 41.68 -10.97 7.83
N VAL A 696 41.25 -10.17 8.81
CA VAL A 696 40.43 -10.60 9.95
C VAL A 696 39.19 -9.74 10.12
N LEU A 697 38.19 -10.30 10.82
CA LEU A 697 36.97 -9.60 11.19
C LEU A 697 36.98 -9.33 12.70
N HIS A 698 36.71 -8.09 13.10
CA HIS A 698 36.44 -7.71 14.48
C HIS A 698 34.94 -7.51 14.69
N ARG A 699 34.38 -8.19 15.69
CA ARG A 699 32.95 -8.07 16.06
C ARG A 699 32.74 -8.11 17.57
N PRO A 700 31.61 -7.65 18.10
CA PRO A 700 31.36 -7.69 19.54
C PRO A 700 31.50 -9.10 20.13
N ARG A 701 32.04 -9.17 21.35
CA ARG A 701 32.02 -10.40 22.15
C ARG A 701 30.58 -10.73 22.56
N ALA A 702 30.32 -11.99 22.88
CA ALA A 702 28.97 -12.47 23.18
C ALA A 702 28.30 -11.75 24.37
N ASP A 703 29.09 -11.37 25.37
CA ASP A 703 28.71 -10.56 26.54
C ASP A 703 28.45 -9.08 26.20
N GLU A 704 29.07 -8.57 25.13
CA GLU A 704 28.98 -7.18 24.66
C GLU A 704 27.90 -6.96 23.58
N ALA A 705 27.28 -8.02 23.06
CA ALA A 705 26.39 -7.97 21.90
C ALA A 705 25.21 -6.98 22.04
N GLY A 706 24.64 -6.86 23.25
CA GLY A 706 23.58 -5.90 23.53
C GLY A 706 24.06 -4.45 23.66
N HIS A 707 25.28 -4.24 24.18
CA HIS A 707 25.86 -2.92 24.41
C HIS A 707 26.58 -2.35 23.18
N ALA A 708 26.89 -3.20 22.20
CA ALA A 708 27.50 -2.81 20.94
C ALA A 708 26.47 -2.47 19.85
N ALA A 709 25.18 -2.69 20.11
CA ALA A 709 24.12 -2.33 19.17
C ALA A 709 24.03 -0.81 19.01
N LEU A 710 23.91 -0.36 17.76
CA LEU A 710 23.62 1.03 17.45
C LEU A 710 22.18 1.35 17.85
N PRO A 711 21.92 2.60 18.28
CA PRO A 711 20.62 3.01 18.79
C PRO A 711 19.51 3.04 17.72
N GLY A 712 19.86 2.91 16.43
CA GLY A 712 18.91 2.83 15.33
C GLY A 712 19.60 2.66 13.98
N MET A 713 18.83 2.84 12.90
CA MET A 713 19.29 2.68 11.52
C MET A 713 20.41 3.70 11.20
N PRO A 714 21.64 3.27 10.86
CA PRO A 714 22.80 4.16 10.75
C PRO A 714 23.08 4.66 9.32
N PHE A 715 23.38 5.95 9.19
CA PHE A 715 23.86 6.61 7.96
C PHE A 715 25.29 7.10 8.21
N PHE A 716 26.30 6.44 7.62
CA PHE A 716 27.68 6.87 7.80
C PHE A 716 27.99 8.13 6.99
N LEU A 717 28.74 9.06 7.60
CA LEU A 717 29.17 10.31 6.99
C LEU A 717 30.63 10.26 6.53
N GLY A 718 31.47 9.50 7.24
CA GLY A 718 32.90 9.38 6.94
C GLY A 718 33.68 8.72 8.08
N PHE A 719 34.91 8.29 7.81
CA PHE A 719 35.79 7.65 8.78
C PHE A 719 37.22 8.21 8.66
N HIS A 720 37.53 9.13 9.57
CA HIS A 720 38.78 9.90 9.58
C HIS A 720 39.33 10.01 11.01
N GLY A 721 40.66 10.08 11.15
CA GLY A 721 41.31 10.26 12.45
C GLY A 721 40.92 9.19 13.48
N GLY A 722 40.78 7.93 13.04
CA GLY A 722 40.39 6.82 13.92
C GLY A 722 38.94 6.87 14.42
N SER A 723 38.07 7.71 13.84
CA SER A 723 36.67 7.83 14.24
C SER A 723 35.70 7.82 13.05
N ALA A 724 34.68 6.98 13.11
CA ALA A 724 33.59 6.94 12.14
C ALA A 724 32.42 7.79 12.65
N ARG A 725 32.04 8.81 11.86
CA ARG A 725 30.88 9.66 12.14
C ARG A 725 29.66 9.09 11.44
N TYR A 726 28.54 9.05 12.16
CA TYR A 726 27.28 8.58 11.60
C TYR A 726 26.10 9.39 12.14
N GLU A 727 25.01 9.35 11.40
CA GLU A 727 23.69 9.76 11.87
C GLU A 727 22.83 8.52 12.06
N TRP A 728 21.79 8.60 12.88
CA TRP A 728 20.87 7.49 13.06
C TRP A 728 19.43 7.93 13.27
N CYS A 729 18.53 7.02 12.91
CA CYS A 729 17.09 7.15 13.07
C CYS A 729 16.56 6.02 13.97
N GLU A 730 15.77 6.36 15.00
CA GLU A 730 15.13 5.40 15.92
C GLU A 730 14.18 4.43 15.19
N HIS A 731 13.58 4.88 14.09
CA HIS A 731 12.64 4.09 13.31
C HIS A 731 13.33 3.41 12.12
N PRO A 732 12.96 2.16 11.77
CA PRO A 732 13.47 1.46 10.59
C PRO A 732 12.87 2.00 9.27
N TRP A 733 12.40 3.24 9.30
CA TRP A 733 11.68 3.91 8.23
C TRP A 733 12.08 5.38 8.28
N TRP A 734 12.50 5.94 7.15
CA TRP A 734 13.02 7.31 7.09
C TRP A 734 12.32 8.14 6.01
N THR A 735 11.89 9.35 6.38
CA THR A 735 11.40 10.36 5.44
C THR A 735 12.17 11.66 5.64
N THR A 736 12.12 12.59 4.68
CA THR A 736 12.84 13.87 4.72
C THR A 736 12.57 14.69 5.98
N GLY A 737 11.41 14.52 6.63
CA GLY A 737 11.07 15.19 7.90
C GLY A 737 11.44 14.40 9.17
N THR A 738 12.04 13.21 9.04
CA THR A 738 12.39 12.38 10.21
C THR A 738 13.68 12.90 10.84
N PRO A 739 13.66 13.32 12.12
CA PRO A 739 14.84 13.85 12.79
C PRO A 739 15.92 12.78 12.91
N ARG A 740 17.17 13.17 12.64
CA ARG A 740 18.34 12.32 12.82
C ARG A 740 19.19 12.83 13.97
N ARG A 741 19.85 11.91 14.66
CA ARG A 741 20.82 12.23 15.71
C ARG A 741 22.20 11.79 15.27
N SER A 742 23.23 12.54 15.64
CA SER A 742 24.61 12.18 15.33
C SER A 742 25.19 11.25 16.39
N GLY A 743 26.12 10.42 15.96
CA GLY A 743 26.94 9.56 16.82
C GLY A 743 28.36 9.43 16.26
N VAL A 744 29.25 8.90 17.10
CA VAL A 744 30.65 8.66 16.76
C VAL A 744 31.05 7.27 17.24
N LEU A 745 31.71 6.51 16.40
CA LEU A 745 32.36 5.25 16.75
C LEU A 745 33.87 5.44 16.69
N VAL A 746 34.55 5.21 17.82
CA VAL A 746 36.00 5.34 17.93
C VAL A 746 36.64 3.98 17.69
N LEU A 747 37.58 3.90 16.75
CA LEU A 747 38.24 2.66 16.32
C LEU A 747 38.90 1.93 17.50
N GLU A 748 39.69 2.64 18.32
CA GLU A 748 40.36 2.03 19.48
C GLU A 748 39.36 1.44 20.48
N SER A 749 38.22 2.11 20.69
CA SER A 749 37.17 1.61 21.57
C SER A 749 36.47 0.37 20.99
N LEU A 750 36.30 0.28 19.68
CA LEU A 750 35.79 -0.92 19.02
C LEU A 750 36.78 -2.08 19.18
N LEU A 751 38.07 -1.86 18.86
CA LEU A 751 39.11 -2.88 18.96
C LEU A 751 39.28 -3.41 20.39
N ALA A 752 39.15 -2.57 21.41
CA ALA A 752 39.23 -2.98 22.82
C ALA A 752 38.08 -3.90 23.24
N ARG A 753 36.88 -3.70 22.70
CA ARG A 753 35.65 -4.44 23.06
C ARG A 753 35.39 -5.65 22.16
N TYR A 754 35.93 -5.66 20.95
CA TYR A 754 35.60 -6.64 19.93
C TYR A 754 36.53 -7.86 19.99
N ALA A 755 36.00 -9.02 19.67
CA ALA A 755 36.80 -10.22 19.41
C ALA A 755 37.34 -10.18 17.98
N ARG A 756 38.61 -10.56 17.83
CA ARG A 756 39.22 -10.88 16.54
C ARG A 756 38.74 -12.26 16.08
N VAL A 757 38.24 -12.35 14.86
CA VAL A 757 37.74 -13.57 14.22
C VAL A 757 38.59 -13.83 12.99
N GLU A 758 39.27 -14.97 13.00
CA GLU A 758 40.02 -15.46 11.84
C GLU A 758 39.05 -15.91 10.75
N LEU A 759 39.31 -15.46 9.51
CA LEU A 759 38.50 -15.81 8.34
C LEU A 759 39.04 -17.07 7.67
N VAL A 760 38.14 -17.95 7.24
CA VAL A 760 38.45 -19.23 6.59
C VAL A 760 38.08 -19.22 5.12
N GLU A 761 38.78 -20.00 4.30
CA GLU A 761 38.54 -20.04 2.87
C GLU A 761 37.23 -20.77 2.52
N ALA A 762 36.37 -20.12 1.72
CA ALA A 762 35.16 -20.70 1.16
C ALA A 762 34.91 -20.11 -0.24
N GLY A 763 34.87 -20.98 -1.25
CA GLY A 763 34.53 -20.57 -2.62
C GLY A 763 35.49 -19.57 -3.28
N GLY A 764 36.74 -19.47 -2.81
CA GLY A 764 37.73 -18.49 -3.28
C GLY A 764 37.64 -17.12 -2.58
N LEU A 765 36.87 -17.04 -1.49
CA LEU A 765 36.78 -15.89 -0.59
C LEU A 765 37.15 -16.33 0.84
N ARG A 766 37.44 -15.37 1.72
CA ARG A 766 37.67 -15.61 3.15
C ARG A 766 36.49 -15.08 3.96
N VAL A 767 35.82 -15.97 4.67
CA VAL A 767 34.53 -15.72 5.35
C VAL A 767 34.61 -16.11 6.83
N PRO A 768 33.72 -15.57 7.69
CA PRO A 768 33.60 -16.06 9.05
C PRO A 768 33.26 -17.56 9.07
N PRO A 769 33.85 -18.37 9.99
CA PRO A 769 33.64 -19.82 10.01
C PRO A 769 32.17 -20.24 10.08
N GLU A 770 31.34 -19.48 10.79
CA GLU A 770 29.90 -19.76 10.88
C GLU A 770 29.10 -19.40 9.62
N GLN A 771 29.71 -18.74 8.64
CA GLN A 771 29.06 -18.27 7.41
C GLN A 771 29.47 -19.07 6.15
N ILE A 772 30.24 -20.16 6.30
CA ILE A 772 30.68 -21.00 5.16
C ILE A 772 29.49 -21.43 4.29
N GLU A 773 28.36 -21.79 4.91
CA GLU A 773 27.15 -22.27 4.21
C GLU A 773 26.10 -21.18 3.96
N ALA A 774 26.42 -19.90 4.23
CA ALA A 774 25.44 -18.82 4.11
C ALA A 774 24.97 -18.61 2.66
N CYS A 775 25.84 -18.86 1.68
CA CYS A 775 25.53 -18.77 0.25
C CYS A 775 26.55 -19.53 -0.61
N ASP A 776 26.36 -19.51 -1.94
CA ASP A 776 27.41 -19.89 -2.88
C ASP A 776 28.43 -18.74 -3.04
N TRP A 777 29.46 -18.75 -2.19
CA TRP A 777 30.54 -17.76 -2.18
C TRP A 777 31.31 -17.69 -3.49
N ARG A 778 31.44 -18.80 -4.21
CA ARG A 778 32.11 -18.83 -5.52
C ARG A 778 31.30 -18.08 -6.57
N ALA A 779 29.97 -18.21 -6.52
CA ALA A 779 29.09 -17.45 -7.40
C ALA A 779 29.13 -15.94 -7.09
N LEU A 780 29.22 -15.56 -5.81
CA LEU A 780 29.40 -14.16 -5.39
C LEU A 780 30.71 -13.57 -5.94
N ALA A 781 31.84 -14.26 -5.75
CA ALA A 781 33.15 -13.81 -6.23
C ALA A 781 33.16 -13.54 -7.75
N ARG A 782 32.52 -14.42 -8.54
CA ARG A 782 32.39 -14.25 -9.99
C ARG A 782 31.54 -13.04 -10.37
N ARG A 783 30.45 -12.77 -9.64
CA ARG A 783 29.61 -11.59 -9.87
C ARG A 783 30.37 -10.30 -9.52
N ALA A 784 31.07 -10.29 -8.39
CA ALA A 784 31.91 -9.16 -7.98
C ALA A 784 33.01 -8.84 -9.00
N ALA A 785 33.69 -9.85 -9.54
CA ALA A 785 34.70 -9.67 -10.59
C ALA A 785 34.12 -9.08 -11.88
N ARG A 786 32.87 -9.41 -12.24
CA ARG A 786 32.19 -8.82 -13.40
C ARG A 786 31.70 -7.39 -13.15
N ALA A 787 31.27 -7.09 -11.92
CA ALA A 787 30.77 -5.77 -11.55
C ALA A 787 31.90 -4.74 -11.38
N SER A 788 33.13 -5.20 -11.16
CA SER A 788 34.32 -4.36 -10.96
C SER A 788 35.26 -4.29 -12.17
N ALA A 789 34.97 -5.07 -13.23
CA ALA A 789 35.62 -4.98 -14.54
C ALA A 789 34.92 -3.91 -15.39
#